data_AF-A0A9C9MZL8-F1
#
_entry.id   AF-A0A9C9MZL8-F1
#
_cell.length_a   1.000
_cell.length_b   1.000
_cell.length_c   1.000
_cell.angle_alpha   90.00
_cell.angle_beta   90.00
_cell.angle_gamma   90.00
#
_symmetry.space_group_name_H-M   'P 1'
#
loop_
_entity.id
_entity.type
_entity.pdbx_description
1 polymer ?
#
loop_
_entity_poly.entity_id
_entity_poly.type
_entity_poly.pdbx_seq_one_letter_code
_entity_poly.pdbx_strand_id
1 'polypeptide(L)'
;MENNRITRHPILPVDHSKKVPFLWNGKLLHGYTHDTIASALIANGIHVFGHHHKDHSPQGIFCANGQCAQCSVLVDGVALKACMTPLQENMAIRPLEGLPAPIEISIPQNIKAKAPKEIKPEVLIIGGGPAGLSAAGKLGSLGIEVLLIDDKAKFGGKLVLQTHRFFGSSQEVYAGHRGIEIAEILTKNAQAYDTVTMWASCKAVAVFSDKKIGVVNKENEYLLIAPRSVLFATGARENSLMFPGNTLPGVIGAGAFQTLVNRDLVMPGKSIFIVGGGNVGLIAGYHALQAGIPVTGLIEAMPECGGYQVHRDKLARLGVPILTSHTIVSANGSDHVESVTIAECDASFSPVKGSEETIPCDTILIAVGLLPVNELFTKAVEYEIDAYAAGDANEIAEASAAMISGKIAACEMLQNIGYAHNEDLIQLRNTLKLLSARPGKAIAPSYELPDSSVMPIIHCNQEIPCNPCSAVCPIHNIIIAEEDILHPPIYLENPKACINCTQCVRICPGLAITIVDRSKDSDFTTVTLPVEFFPDRLPETLPLTDQSGNVIYHAIPEHIVPAKNSTWLIKVKVPANVANAVAGFQLQKTLMNVDAFSDSFFEAVTNETIICRCERVTYGEIKALIDDGITDINQIKAITRAGMGACGAKTCHSLIQQILRRAGYAPDEITLNTTRPLFFEVDFKTLANQGKGQPGD
;
A
#
# COMPACT_ATOMS: atom_id res chain seq x y z
N MET A 1 -16.05 9.97 -23.88
CA MET A 1 -14.76 9.82 -23.20
C MET A 1 -15.03 9.00 -21.96
N GLU A 2 -14.37 7.85 -21.83
CA GLU A 2 -14.42 7.10 -20.58
C GLU A 2 -13.78 7.97 -19.49
N ASN A 3 -14.57 8.29 -18.46
CA ASN A 3 -14.11 9.05 -17.32
C ASN A 3 -13.89 8.06 -16.19
N ASN A 4 -12.63 7.72 -15.93
CA ASN A 4 -12.25 6.75 -14.90
C ASN A 4 -12.33 7.35 -13.48
N ARG A 5 -13.00 8.49 -13.29
CA ARG A 5 -13.22 9.11 -11.97
C ARG A 5 -14.21 8.33 -11.13
N ILE A 6 -13.86 8.17 -9.87
CA ILE A 6 -14.79 7.76 -8.83
C ILE A 6 -15.65 8.96 -8.47
N THR A 7 -16.94 8.88 -8.78
CA THR A 7 -17.93 9.94 -8.53
C THR A 7 -18.65 9.78 -7.19
N ARG A 8 -18.56 8.59 -6.59
CA ARG A 8 -19.09 8.27 -5.26
C ARG A 8 -18.23 7.19 -4.61
N HIS A 9 -17.98 7.31 -3.30
CA HIS A 9 -17.24 6.30 -2.54
C HIS A 9 -17.94 6.06 -1.19
N PRO A 10 -18.11 4.81 -0.73
CA PRO A 10 -18.87 4.54 0.50
C PRO A 10 -18.18 5.04 1.78
N ILE A 11 -16.86 5.25 1.73
CA ILE A 11 -16.04 5.65 2.87
C ILE A 11 -15.47 7.08 2.73
N LEU A 12 -15.12 7.48 1.51
CA LEU A 12 -14.29 8.65 1.27
C LEU A 12 -15.17 9.80 0.78
N PRO A 13 -14.91 11.04 1.22
CA PRO A 13 -15.51 12.19 0.59
C PRO A 13 -14.99 12.30 -0.85
N VAL A 14 -15.89 12.68 -1.77
CA VAL A 14 -15.54 12.93 -3.18
C VAL A 14 -15.64 14.43 -3.43
N ASP A 15 -14.52 15.06 -3.75
CA ASP A 15 -14.45 16.49 -4.08
C ASP A 15 -13.88 16.70 -5.48
N HIS A 16 -14.76 17.07 -6.41
CA HIS A 16 -14.46 17.42 -7.79
C HIS A 16 -14.80 18.90 -8.08
N SER A 17 -14.67 19.78 -7.08
CA SER A 17 -15.14 21.16 -7.19
C SER A 17 -14.25 22.05 -8.06
N LYS A 18 -12.93 21.82 -8.09
CA LYS A 18 -11.96 22.69 -8.78
C LYS A 18 -11.32 22.00 -9.97
N LYS A 19 -11.90 22.20 -11.15
CA LYS A 19 -11.35 21.70 -12.42
C LYS A 19 -10.09 22.46 -12.82
N VAL A 20 -9.16 21.74 -13.45
CA VAL A 20 -7.91 22.28 -13.98
C VAL A 20 -7.79 21.86 -15.45
N PRO A 21 -7.87 22.80 -16.41
CA PRO A 21 -7.62 22.50 -17.82
C PRO A 21 -6.12 22.31 -18.09
N PHE A 22 -5.79 21.33 -18.91
CA PHE A 22 -4.42 21.06 -19.37
C PHE A 22 -4.42 20.50 -20.80
N LEU A 23 -3.27 20.50 -21.47
CA LEU A 23 -3.12 19.92 -22.80
C LEU A 23 -2.39 18.58 -22.70
N TRP A 24 -2.94 17.55 -23.34
CA TRP A 24 -2.23 16.30 -23.63
C TRP A 24 -2.05 16.17 -25.14
N ASN A 25 -0.81 16.24 -25.61
CA ASN A 25 -0.47 16.21 -27.03
C ASN A 25 -1.31 17.21 -27.86
N GLY A 26 -1.43 18.45 -27.35
CA GLY A 26 -2.23 19.53 -27.95
C GLY A 26 -3.75 19.42 -27.76
N LYS A 27 -4.27 18.32 -27.20
CA LYS A 27 -5.69 18.14 -26.91
C LYS A 27 -6.04 18.68 -25.52
N LEU A 28 -7.06 19.52 -25.43
CA LEU A 28 -7.59 20.01 -24.16
C LEU A 28 -8.26 18.88 -23.38
N LEU A 29 -7.77 18.64 -22.16
CA LEU A 29 -8.32 17.71 -21.17
C LEU A 29 -8.54 18.45 -19.85
N HIS A 30 -9.24 17.78 -18.93
CA HIS A 30 -9.54 18.33 -17.60
C HIS A 30 -9.12 17.34 -16.51
N GLY A 31 -8.50 17.88 -15.47
CA GLY A 31 -8.31 17.23 -14.17
C GLY A 31 -8.86 18.11 -13.06
N TYR A 32 -8.34 17.94 -11.86
CA TYR A 32 -8.68 18.70 -10.66
C TYR A 32 -7.42 19.09 -9.88
N THR A 33 -7.55 20.10 -9.01
CA THR A 33 -6.40 20.68 -8.28
C THR A 33 -5.64 19.72 -7.38
N HIS A 34 -6.25 18.59 -6.99
CA HIS A 34 -5.61 17.58 -6.16
C HIS A 34 -4.88 16.50 -6.99
N ASP A 35 -4.99 16.54 -8.32
CA ASP A 35 -4.39 15.55 -9.18
C ASP A 35 -2.87 15.68 -9.28
N THR A 36 -2.26 14.54 -9.56
CA THR A 36 -0.98 14.47 -10.25
C THR A 36 -1.22 14.37 -11.75
N ILE A 37 -0.20 14.63 -12.58
CA ILE A 37 -0.32 14.41 -14.03
C ILE A 37 -0.78 12.97 -14.30
N ALA A 38 -0.22 11.97 -13.61
CA ALA A 38 -0.59 10.58 -13.81
C ALA A 38 -2.08 10.32 -13.51
N SER A 39 -2.60 10.80 -12.37
CA SER A 39 -4.02 10.59 -12.04
C SER A 39 -4.94 11.29 -13.04
N ALA A 40 -4.58 12.48 -13.51
CA ALA A 40 -5.34 13.20 -14.53
C ALA A 40 -5.36 12.47 -15.89
N LEU A 41 -4.24 11.88 -16.31
CA LEU A 41 -4.17 11.08 -17.55
C LEU A 41 -5.01 9.81 -17.45
N ILE A 42 -4.85 9.02 -16.39
CA ILE A 42 -5.64 7.80 -16.16
C ILE A 42 -7.14 8.13 -16.07
N ALA A 43 -7.51 9.23 -15.40
CA ALA A 43 -8.90 9.69 -15.31
C ALA A 43 -9.53 9.95 -16.68
N ASN A 44 -8.72 10.33 -17.67
CA ASN A 44 -9.14 10.58 -19.06
C ASN A 44 -8.94 9.36 -19.98
N GLY A 45 -8.70 8.16 -19.42
CA GLY A 45 -8.54 6.91 -20.16
C GLY A 45 -7.18 6.75 -20.87
N ILE A 46 -6.16 7.50 -20.46
CA ILE A 46 -4.81 7.42 -21.03
C ILE A 46 -3.95 6.57 -20.09
N HIS A 47 -3.54 5.39 -20.56
CA HIS A 47 -2.69 4.46 -19.79
C HIS A 47 -1.24 4.42 -20.31
N VAL A 48 -1.02 4.80 -21.57
CA VAL A 48 0.30 4.91 -22.19
C VAL A 48 0.77 6.36 -22.11
N PHE A 49 1.85 6.58 -21.37
CA PHE A 49 2.49 7.89 -21.13
C PHE A 49 3.67 8.13 -22.08
N GLY A 50 4.05 7.14 -22.89
CA GLY A 50 5.14 7.20 -23.85
C GLY A 50 5.65 5.80 -24.19
N HIS A 51 6.74 5.73 -24.94
CA HIS A 51 7.36 4.48 -25.37
C HIS A 51 8.85 4.47 -25.04
N HIS A 52 9.34 3.31 -24.63
CA HIS A 52 10.73 3.16 -24.24
C HIS A 52 11.67 3.22 -25.45
N HIS A 53 12.83 3.87 -25.30
CA HIS A 53 13.72 4.19 -26.42
C HIS A 53 14.46 3.00 -27.05
N LYS A 54 14.61 1.87 -26.35
CA LYS A 54 15.32 0.68 -26.84
C LYS A 54 14.46 -0.25 -27.71
N ASP A 55 13.20 -0.42 -27.33
CA ASP A 55 12.32 -1.48 -27.83
C ASP A 55 10.93 -0.95 -28.23
N HIS A 56 10.68 0.36 -28.10
CA HIS A 56 9.41 1.03 -28.41
C HIS A 56 8.20 0.47 -27.64
N SER A 57 8.43 -0.27 -26.56
CA SER A 57 7.35 -0.82 -25.75
C SER A 57 6.64 0.28 -24.95
N PRO A 58 5.32 0.17 -24.76
CA PRO A 58 4.53 1.18 -24.07
C PRO A 58 4.94 1.31 -22.61
N GLN A 59 4.88 2.54 -22.10
CA GLN A 59 5.20 2.87 -20.71
C GLN A 59 4.02 3.58 -20.04
N GLY A 60 3.81 3.31 -18.76
CA GLY A 60 2.71 3.86 -17.99
C GLY A 60 3.03 3.92 -16.49
N ILE A 61 2.00 4.09 -15.68
CA ILE A 61 2.14 4.09 -14.22
C ILE A 61 2.50 2.69 -13.70
N PHE A 62 3.34 2.63 -12.65
CA PHE A 62 3.65 1.38 -11.95
C PHE A 62 3.62 1.55 -10.42
N CYS A 63 4.41 2.46 -9.85
CA CYS A 63 4.59 2.59 -8.39
C CYS A 63 3.81 3.74 -7.71
N ALA A 64 3.40 4.76 -8.48
CA ALA A 64 2.79 6.00 -8.00
C ALA A 64 3.46 6.68 -6.77
N ASN A 65 4.76 6.48 -6.57
CA ASN A 65 5.48 6.95 -5.38
C ASN A 65 6.84 7.63 -5.71
N GLY A 66 7.14 7.84 -7.00
CA GLY A 66 8.38 8.45 -7.47
C GLY A 66 9.61 7.53 -7.48
N GLN A 67 9.46 6.26 -7.09
CA GLN A 67 10.58 5.32 -6.97
C GLN A 67 10.93 4.63 -8.30
N CYS A 68 9.95 4.42 -9.19
CA CYS A 68 10.20 4.02 -10.58
C CYS A 68 10.32 5.25 -11.49
N ALA A 69 10.61 5.05 -12.78
CA ALA A 69 10.65 6.10 -13.79
C ALA A 69 9.79 5.82 -15.03
N GLN A 70 8.97 4.76 -15.00
CA GLN A 70 8.16 4.34 -16.15
C GLN A 70 7.03 5.33 -16.51
N CYS A 71 6.57 6.13 -15.55
CA CYS A 71 5.48 7.10 -15.75
C CYS A 71 5.98 8.46 -16.25
N SER A 72 7.14 8.53 -16.90
CA SER A 72 7.74 9.81 -17.30
C SER A 72 6.99 10.40 -18.49
N VAL A 73 6.79 11.72 -18.45
CA VAL A 73 6.14 12.51 -19.51
C VAL A 73 6.97 13.76 -19.78
N LEU A 74 6.73 14.41 -20.91
CA LEU A 74 7.32 15.71 -21.21
C LEU A 74 6.35 16.83 -20.81
N VAL A 75 6.81 17.76 -19.99
CA VAL A 75 6.11 19.03 -19.69
C VAL A 75 7.03 20.16 -20.09
N ASP A 76 6.61 20.96 -21.08
CA ASP A 76 7.40 22.07 -21.63
C ASP A 76 8.82 21.65 -22.06
N GLY A 77 8.96 20.41 -22.54
CA GLY A 77 10.24 19.83 -22.96
C GLY A 77 11.04 19.14 -21.84
N VAL A 78 10.65 19.31 -20.58
CA VAL A 78 11.29 18.67 -19.42
C VAL A 78 10.65 17.31 -19.14
N ALA A 79 11.49 16.27 -19.02
CA ALA A 79 11.02 14.97 -18.56
C ALA A 79 10.72 15.01 -17.06
N LEU A 80 9.48 14.74 -16.68
CA LEU A 80 9.01 14.71 -15.30
C LEU A 80 8.28 13.41 -14.99
N LYS A 81 8.41 12.95 -13.74
CA LYS A 81 7.63 11.81 -13.23
C LYS A 81 6.18 12.24 -13.05
N ALA A 82 5.29 11.74 -13.90
CA ALA A 82 3.87 12.12 -13.88
C ALA A 82 3.19 11.84 -12.53
N CYS A 83 3.58 10.77 -11.82
CA CYS A 83 2.95 10.38 -10.56
C CYS A 83 3.33 11.24 -9.34
N MET A 84 4.36 12.07 -9.45
CA MET A 84 4.81 12.96 -8.37
C MET A 84 4.62 14.44 -8.71
N THR A 85 4.24 14.76 -9.95
CA THR A 85 4.10 16.13 -10.43
C THR A 85 2.65 16.56 -10.30
N PRO A 86 2.32 17.54 -9.45
CA PRO A 86 0.96 18.08 -9.34
C PRO A 86 0.49 18.66 -10.67
N LEU A 87 -0.77 18.45 -11.02
CA LEU A 87 -1.38 19.05 -12.20
C LEU A 87 -1.54 20.56 -11.99
N GLN A 88 -1.16 21.36 -12.98
CA GLN A 88 -1.37 22.80 -12.98
C GLN A 88 -2.13 23.24 -14.25
N GLU A 89 -2.79 24.38 -14.13
CA GLU A 89 -3.54 24.97 -15.23
C GLU A 89 -2.61 25.28 -16.41
N ASN A 90 -3.10 24.98 -17.63
CA ASN A 90 -2.40 25.21 -18.89
C ASN A 90 -1.07 24.45 -19.07
N MET A 91 -0.80 23.42 -18.27
CA MET A 91 0.34 22.52 -18.52
C MET A 91 0.23 21.90 -19.91
N ALA A 92 1.31 22.02 -20.70
CA ALA A 92 1.44 21.36 -22.00
C ALA A 92 2.19 20.04 -21.85
N ILE A 93 1.43 18.96 -21.72
CA ILE A 93 1.93 17.62 -21.43
C ILE A 93 1.97 16.82 -22.74
N ARG A 94 3.08 16.10 -22.97
CA ARG A 94 3.28 15.24 -24.13
C ARG A 94 3.79 13.87 -23.67
N PRO A 95 3.48 12.80 -24.43
CA PRO A 95 4.11 11.51 -24.18
C PRO A 95 5.64 11.61 -24.30
N LEU A 96 6.36 10.84 -23.50
CA LEU A 96 7.80 10.71 -23.65
C LEU A 96 8.09 9.63 -24.70
N GLU A 97 8.34 10.05 -25.93
CA GLU A 97 8.72 9.15 -27.02
C GLU A 97 10.24 9.02 -27.08
N GLY A 98 10.77 7.91 -26.56
CA GLY A 98 12.21 7.66 -26.51
C GLY A 98 12.92 8.46 -25.42
N LEU A 99 14.04 9.10 -25.77
CA LEU A 99 14.80 9.94 -24.83
C LEU A 99 14.40 11.41 -24.96
N PRO A 100 14.36 12.18 -23.86
CA PRO A 100 14.08 13.61 -23.93
C PRO A 100 15.20 14.33 -24.69
N ALA A 101 14.82 15.27 -25.56
CA ALA A 101 15.79 16.15 -26.21
C ALA A 101 16.44 17.10 -25.17
N PRO A 102 17.72 17.48 -25.35
CA PRO A 102 18.31 18.56 -24.57
C PRO A 102 17.48 19.84 -24.71
N ILE A 103 17.24 20.51 -23.59
CA ILE A 103 16.54 21.79 -23.58
C ILE A 103 17.59 22.90 -23.60
N GLU A 104 17.52 23.78 -24.59
CA GLU A 104 18.28 25.03 -24.54
C GLU A 104 17.61 25.98 -23.55
N ILE A 105 18.20 26.07 -22.36
CA ILE A 105 17.75 27.00 -21.32
C ILE A 105 18.59 28.27 -21.43
N SER A 106 17.96 29.38 -21.81
CA SER A 106 18.58 30.70 -21.61
C SER A 106 18.58 31.01 -20.11
N ILE A 107 19.75 30.99 -19.48
CA ILE A 107 19.91 31.40 -18.07
C ILE A 107 20.01 32.93 -18.06
N PRO A 108 19.04 33.65 -17.47
CA PRO A 108 19.13 35.10 -17.32
C PRO A 108 20.43 35.49 -16.58
N GLN A 109 21.15 36.50 -17.09
CA GLN A 109 22.47 36.90 -16.57
C GLN A 109 22.44 37.36 -15.10
N ASN A 110 21.27 37.70 -14.57
CA ASN A 110 21.03 38.15 -13.20
C ASN A 110 20.77 37.01 -12.20
N ILE A 111 20.65 35.75 -12.62
CA ILE A 111 20.47 34.62 -11.71
C ILE A 111 21.78 34.31 -10.98
N LYS A 112 21.80 34.58 -9.67
CA LYS A 112 22.93 34.25 -8.80
C LYS A 112 22.65 32.96 -8.03
N ALA A 113 23.58 32.01 -8.09
CA ALA A 113 23.60 30.88 -7.18
C ALA A 113 23.76 31.37 -5.73
N LYS A 114 23.08 30.70 -4.79
CA LYS A 114 23.16 31.00 -3.36
C LYS A 114 23.72 29.81 -2.61
N ALA A 115 24.48 30.06 -1.55
CA ALA A 115 24.88 28.98 -0.66
C ALA A 115 23.62 28.34 -0.03
N PRO A 116 23.55 27.01 0.10
CA PRO A 116 22.44 26.36 0.78
C PRO A 116 22.35 26.82 2.23
N LYS A 117 21.13 27.12 2.69
CA LYS A 117 20.87 27.44 4.08
C LYS A 117 21.10 26.19 4.93
N GLU A 118 21.81 26.36 6.04
CA GLU A 118 22.04 25.31 7.03
C GLU A 118 21.03 25.43 8.18
N ILE A 119 20.48 24.29 8.62
CA ILE A 119 19.46 24.17 9.67
C ILE A 119 19.92 23.12 10.69
N LYS A 120 19.82 23.42 11.98
CA LYS A 120 20.40 22.62 13.06
C LYS A 120 19.34 22.22 14.10
N PRO A 121 18.42 21.30 13.78
CA PRO A 121 17.48 20.79 14.77
C PRO A 121 18.20 19.87 15.77
N GLU A 122 17.62 19.71 16.96
CA GLU A 122 18.09 18.66 17.88
C GLU A 122 17.80 17.27 17.29
N VAL A 123 16.54 17.05 16.87
CA VAL A 123 16.14 15.81 16.20
C VAL A 123 15.58 16.10 14.82
N LEU A 124 16.08 15.37 13.80
CA LEU A 124 15.45 15.28 12.48
C LEU A 124 14.68 13.96 12.36
N ILE A 125 13.42 14.01 11.93
CA ILE A 125 12.65 12.82 11.55
C ILE A 125 12.37 12.89 10.05
N ILE A 126 12.76 11.85 9.32
CA ILE A 126 12.53 11.72 7.88
C ILE A 126 11.44 10.67 7.65
N GLY A 127 10.28 11.13 7.22
CA GLY A 127 9.08 10.32 6.99
C GLY A 127 7.99 10.63 8.01
N GLY A 128 6.90 11.23 7.57
CA GLY A 128 5.72 11.58 8.36
C GLY A 128 4.62 10.52 8.30
N GLY A 129 5.00 9.25 8.27
CA GLY A 129 4.10 8.11 8.44
C GLY A 129 3.74 7.82 9.90
N PRO A 130 3.06 6.69 10.21
CA PRO A 130 2.67 6.35 11.57
C PRO A 130 3.84 6.32 12.57
N ALA A 131 4.98 5.75 12.16
CA ALA A 131 6.18 5.70 13.00
C ALA A 131 6.75 7.09 13.29
N GLY A 132 6.97 7.90 12.25
CA GLY A 132 7.55 9.25 12.41
C GLY A 132 6.63 10.21 13.16
N LEU A 133 5.32 10.17 12.93
CA LEU A 133 4.35 10.98 13.68
C LEU A 133 4.25 10.56 15.15
N SER A 134 4.29 9.25 15.43
CA SER A 134 4.29 8.75 16.81
C SER A 134 5.57 9.15 17.56
N ALA A 135 6.72 9.07 16.89
CA ALA A 135 8.00 9.53 17.43
C ALA A 135 8.00 11.06 17.66
N ALA A 136 7.51 11.84 16.70
CA ALA A 136 7.41 13.30 16.80
C ALA A 136 6.53 13.73 17.98
N GLY A 137 5.33 13.16 18.11
CA GLY A 137 4.44 13.44 19.23
C GLY A 137 5.06 13.06 20.59
N LYS A 138 5.81 11.95 20.63
CA LYS A 138 6.51 11.51 21.85
C LYS A 138 7.61 12.50 22.25
N LEU A 139 8.52 12.81 21.34
CA LEU A 139 9.61 13.76 21.58
C LEU A 139 9.08 15.17 21.92
N GLY A 140 8.06 15.63 21.18
CA GLY A 140 7.41 16.92 21.41
C GLY A 140 6.77 17.04 22.79
N SER A 141 6.13 15.98 23.28
CA SER A 141 5.55 15.94 24.64
C SER A 141 6.57 16.11 25.78
N LEU A 142 7.85 15.92 25.48
CA LEU A 142 8.97 16.10 26.42
C LEU A 142 9.75 17.40 26.15
N GLY A 143 9.29 18.24 25.23
CA GLY A 143 9.89 19.53 24.91
C GLY A 143 11.14 19.46 24.03
N ILE A 144 11.41 18.31 23.37
CA ILE A 144 12.54 18.18 22.44
C ILE A 144 12.21 18.90 21.12
N GLU A 145 13.18 19.64 20.59
CA GLU A 145 13.05 20.30 19.28
C GLU A 145 13.16 19.29 18.15
N VAL A 146 12.06 19.11 17.43
CA VAL A 146 11.94 18.14 16.34
C VAL A 146 11.64 18.86 15.03
N LEU A 147 12.41 18.55 14.00
CA LEU A 147 12.06 18.81 12.61
C LEU A 147 11.61 17.51 11.96
N LEU A 148 10.32 17.41 11.62
CA LEU A 148 9.75 16.29 10.85
C LEU A 148 9.59 16.73 9.39
N ILE A 149 10.15 15.96 8.46
CA ILE A 149 9.98 16.18 7.01
C ILE A 149 9.32 14.98 6.33
N ASP A 150 8.49 15.24 5.31
CA ASP A 150 7.88 14.22 4.46
C ASP A 150 7.83 14.68 3.00
N ASP A 151 8.05 13.78 2.05
CA ASP A 151 8.08 14.11 0.63
C ASP A 151 6.69 14.26 0.00
N LYS A 152 5.63 13.89 0.71
CA LYS A 152 4.23 14.03 0.29
C LYS A 152 3.62 15.32 0.83
N ALA A 153 2.54 15.76 0.17
CA ALA A 153 1.83 16.99 0.51
C ALA A 153 1.01 16.90 1.81
N LYS A 154 0.71 15.68 2.29
CA LYS A 154 -0.02 15.42 3.52
C LYS A 154 0.73 14.36 4.34
N PHE A 155 0.75 14.56 5.66
CA PHE A 155 1.26 13.57 6.61
C PHE A 155 0.30 12.38 6.78
N GLY A 156 0.80 11.33 7.42
CA GLY A 156 0.10 10.06 7.63
C GLY A 156 0.71 8.90 6.84
N GLY A 157 1.61 9.19 5.88
CA GLY A 157 2.28 8.17 5.07
C GLY A 157 1.27 7.28 4.34
N LYS A 158 1.38 5.96 4.47
CA LYS A 158 0.47 5.02 3.82
C LYS A 158 -0.91 4.90 4.47
N LEU A 159 -1.10 5.38 5.71
CA LEU A 159 -2.39 5.35 6.40
C LEU A 159 -3.47 6.12 5.65
N VAL A 160 -3.10 7.23 4.98
CA VAL A 160 -4.03 8.07 4.20
C VAL A 160 -4.63 7.35 3.00
N LEU A 161 -4.11 6.16 2.67
CA LEU A 161 -4.59 5.32 1.57
C LEU A 161 -5.47 4.17 2.06
N GLN A 162 -5.73 4.06 3.37
CA GLN A 162 -6.39 2.90 3.97
C GLN A 162 -7.80 3.26 4.43
N THR A 163 -8.78 2.79 3.67
CA THR A 163 -10.21 2.96 3.98
C THR A 163 -10.72 1.84 4.88
N HIS A 164 -10.00 0.73 5.04
CA HIS A 164 -10.33 -0.32 5.99
C HIS A 164 -9.96 0.07 7.43
N ARG A 165 -10.59 -0.60 8.41
CA ARG A 165 -10.26 -0.46 9.83
C ARG A 165 -9.06 -1.31 10.22
N PHE A 166 -8.26 -0.81 11.14
CA PHE A 166 -7.05 -1.46 11.63
C PHE A 166 -7.30 -2.41 12.81
N PHE A 167 -6.41 -3.40 12.94
CA PHE A 167 -6.34 -4.35 14.05
C PHE A 167 -5.47 -3.76 15.18
N GLY A 168 -5.28 -4.52 16.25
CA GLY A 168 -4.50 -4.12 17.42
C GLY A 168 -5.35 -3.77 18.63
N SER A 169 -4.73 -3.05 19.55
CA SER A 169 -5.36 -2.51 20.76
C SER A 169 -6.11 -1.21 20.44
N SER A 170 -7.40 -1.14 20.76
CA SER A 170 -8.19 0.08 20.61
C SER A 170 -7.65 1.25 21.43
N GLN A 171 -6.97 0.98 22.55
CA GLN A 171 -6.43 2.02 23.43
C GLN A 171 -5.05 2.53 22.98
N GLU A 172 -4.16 1.64 22.54
CA GLU A 172 -2.76 2.01 22.29
C GLU A 172 -2.49 2.45 20.84
N VAL A 173 -3.26 1.90 19.89
CA VAL A 173 -3.03 2.05 18.44
C VAL A 173 -4.32 2.35 17.66
N TYR A 174 -5.39 2.75 18.37
CA TYR A 174 -6.65 3.18 17.77
C TYR A 174 -7.32 2.09 16.90
N ALA A 175 -7.14 0.81 17.23
CA ALA A 175 -7.78 -0.29 16.51
C ALA A 175 -9.31 -0.11 16.45
N GLY A 176 -9.90 -0.43 15.30
CA GLY A 176 -11.30 -0.13 14.98
C GLY A 176 -11.52 1.22 14.28
N HIS A 177 -10.49 2.09 14.22
CA HIS A 177 -10.48 3.26 13.34
C HIS A 177 -9.92 2.92 11.96
N ARG A 178 -10.29 3.74 10.96
CA ARG A 178 -9.73 3.62 9.60
C ARG A 178 -8.37 4.29 9.53
N GLY A 179 -7.50 3.85 8.63
CA GLY A 179 -6.15 4.43 8.52
C GLY A 179 -6.19 5.94 8.25
N ILE A 180 -7.11 6.41 7.41
CA ILE A 180 -7.32 7.84 7.17
C ILE A 180 -7.62 8.64 8.45
N GLU A 181 -8.39 8.05 9.38
CA GLU A 181 -8.75 8.68 10.66
C GLU A 181 -7.53 8.67 11.61
N ILE A 182 -6.82 7.55 11.66
CA ILE A 182 -5.59 7.40 12.47
C ILE A 182 -4.52 8.40 12.01
N ALA A 183 -4.36 8.60 10.70
CA ALA A 183 -3.44 9.59 10.14
C ALA A 183 -3.74 11.01 10.67
N GLU A 184 -5.02 11.40 10.71
CA GLU A 184 -5.44 12.70 11.25
C GLU A 184 -5.18 12.81 12.76
N ILE A 185 -5.46 11.75 13.53
CA ILE A 185 -5.20 11.71 14.97
C ILE A 185 -3.71 11.89 15.25
N LEU A 186 -2.85 11.08 14.60
CA LEU A 186 -1.40 11.14 14.80
C LEU A 186 -0.81 12.49 14.36
N THR A 187 -1.32 13.05 13.26
CA THR A 187 -0.88 14.38 12.78
C THR A 187 -1.23 15.46 13.81
N LYS A 188 -2.47 15.48 14.32
CA LYS A 188 -2.90 16.44 15.34
C LYS A 188 -2.11 16.29 16.64
N ASN A 189 -1.83 15.06 17.06
CA ASN A 189 -1.04 14.79 18.26
C ASN A 189 0.39 15.33 18.14
N ALA A 190 1.03 15.19 16.97
CA ALA A 190 2.36 15.75 16.75
C ALA A 190 2.33 17.29 16.67
N GLN A 191 1.31 17.88 16.03
CA GLN A 191 1.13 19.33 15.89
C GLN A 191 0.76 20.04 17.19
N ALA A 192 0.38 19.31 18.24
CA ALA A 192 -0.03 19.89 19.52
C ALA A 192 1.14 20.53 20.29
N TYR A 193 2.39 20.33 19.85
CA TYR A 193 3.59 20.80 20.54
C TYR A 193 4.35 21.82 19.68
N ASP A 194 4.62 23.00 20.23
CA ASP A 194 5.36 24.07 19.56
C ASP A 194 6.81 23.67 19.21
N THR A 195 7.36 22.66 19.90
CA THR A 195 8.70 22.14 19.63
C THR A 195 8.75 21.22 18.41
N VAL A 196 7.61 20.87 17.80
CA VAL A 196 7.52 20.01 16.62
C VAL A 196 7.24 20.85 15.38
N THR A 197 8.28 21.07 14.58
CA THR A 197 8.16 21.70 13.26
C THR A 197 7.96 20.64 12.19
N MET A 198 6.93 20.81 11.35
CA MET A 198 6.54 19.81 10.33
C MET A 198 6.57 20.40 8.92
N TRP A 199 7.40 19.85 8.03
CA TRP A 199 7.48 20.26 6.62
C TRP A 199 7.03 19.15 5.67
N ALA A 200 5.88 19.35 5.05
CA ALA A 200 5.39 18.52 3.94
C ALA A 200 6.08 18.92 2.62
N SER A 201 5.99 18.04 1.62
CA SER A 201 6.61 18.22 0.29
C SER A 201 8.11 18.52 0.34
N CYS A 202 8.82 17.92 1.28
CA CYS A 202 10.27 18.06 1.49
C CYS A 202 10.97 16.71 1.34
N LYS A 203 11.97 16.63 0.45
CA LYS A 203 12.66 15.38 0.08
C LYS A 203 14.06 15.37 0.68
N ALA A 204 14.37 14.37 1.50
CA ALA A 204 15.77 14.05 1.82
C ALA A 204 16.41 13.32 0.62
N VAL A 205 17.51 13.87 0.11
CA VAL A 205 18.13 13.42 -1.15
C VAL A 205 19.55 12.91 -1.01
N ALA A 206 20.21 13.18 0.12
CA ALA A 206 21.58 12.75 0.38
C ALA A 206 21.90 12.75 1.88
N VAL A 207 22.85 11.89 2.27
CA VAL A 207 23.58 11.97 3.55
C VAL A 207 25.05 12.12 3.21
N PHE A 208 25.73 13.04 3.88
CA PHE A 208 27.12 13.40 3.62
C PHE A 208 28.02 13.03 4.80
N SER A 209 29.30 12.79 4.51
CA SER A 209 30.31 12.41 5.50
C SER A 209 30.65 13.51 6.51
N ASP A 210 30.29 14.76 6.24
CA ASP A 210 30.35 15.88 7.20
C ASP A 210 29.12 15.92 8.13
N LYS A 211 28.39 14.81 8.22
CA LYS A 211 27.21 14.58 9.08
C LYS A 211 26.02 15.48 8.74
N LYS A 212 25.92 15.94 7.50
CA LYS A 212 24.79 16.72 6.99
C LYS A 212 23.87 15.90 6.11
N ILE A 213 22.60 16.30 6.06
CA ILE A 213 21.56 15.72 5.24
C ILE A 213 21.09 16.77 4.24
N GLY A 214 21.19 16.44 2.95
CA GLY A 214 20.70 17.29 1.88
C GLY A 214 19.18 17.15 1.73
N VAL A 215 18.46 18.27 1.76
CA VAL A 215 16.99 18.31 1.64
C VAL A 215 16.56 19.30 0.57
N VAL A 216 15.56 18.93 -0.23
CA VAL A 216 14.88 19.84 -1.16
C VAL A 216 13.50 20.16 -0.58
N ASN A 217 13.22 21.44 -0.34
CA ASN A 217 11.91 21.86 0.19
C ASN A 217 10.85 22.03 -0.91
N LYS A 218 9.62 22.40 -0.52
CA LYS A 218 8.49 22.58 -1.44
C LYS A 218 8.68 23.73 -2.45
N GLU A 219 9.55 24.68 -2.15
CA GLU A 219 9.94 25.79 -3.02
C GLU A 219 11.03 25.41 -4.04
N ASN A 220 11.50 24.15 -4.03
CA ASN A 220 12.67 23.69 -4.78
C ASN A 220 13.96 24.44 -4.39
N GLU A 221 14.11 24.73 -3.09
CA GLU A 221 15.37 25.18 -2.50
C GLU A 221 16.11 23.99 -1.89
N TYR A 222 17.42 23.93 -2.14
CA TYR A 222 18.32 22.96 -1.56
C TYR A 222 18.88 23.46 -0.23
N LEU A 223 18.63 22.68 0.83
CA LEU A 223 18.97 22.95 2.22
C LEU A 223 19.96 21.89 2.74
N LEU A 224 20.75 22.27 3.73
CA LEU A 224 21.58 21.35 4.51
C LEU A 224 21.04 21.28 5.94
N ILE A 225 20.75 20.07 6.42
CA ILE A 225 20.32 19.84 7.79
C ILE A 225 21.44 19.14 8.55
N ALA A 226 21.88 19.71 9.66
CA ALA A 226 22.90 19.15 10.55
C ALA A 226 22.25 18.83 11.91
N PRO A 227 21.56 17.68 12.04
CA PRO A 227 20.88 17.31 13.27
C PRO A 227 21.86 16.75 14.32
N ARG A 228 21.50 16.80 15.61
CA ARG A 228 22.21 16.03 16.65
C ARG A 228 21.91 14.54 16.53
N SER A 229 20.66 14.18 16.25
CA SER A 229 20.19 12.80 16.05
C SER A 229 19.14 12.73 14.93
N VAL A 230 19.06 11.61 14.22
CA VAL A 230 18.12 11.43 13.10
C VAL A 230 17.34 10.11 13.19
N LEU A 231 16.03 10.19 12.96
CA LEU A 231 15.15 9.03 12.80
C LEU A 231 14.71 8.88 11.33
N PHE A 232 14.99 7.72 10.75
CA PHE A 232 14.50 7.33 9.43
C PHE A 232 13.22 6.48 9.57
N ALA A 233 12.09 7.12 9.33
CA ALA A 233 10.75 6.51 9.25
C ALA A 233 10.25 6.49 7.80
N THR A 234 11.15 6.20 6.87
CA THR A 234 11.01 6.34 5.41
C THR A 234 10.15 5.26 4.74
N GLY A 235 9.64 4.31 5.52
CA GLY A 235 8.71 3.27 5.08
C GLY A 235 9.35 2.22 4.17
N ALA A 236 8.53 1.62 3.31
CA ALA A 236 8.95 0.62 2.34
C ALA A 236 8.36 0.88 0.94
N ARG A 237 8.90 0.18 -0.06
CA ARG A 237 8.45 0.21 -1.46
C ARG A 237 7.98 -1.17 -1.91
N GLU A 238 7.12 -1.23 -2.92
CA GLU A 238 6.66 -2.50 -3.46
C GLU A 238 7.80 -3.32 -4.07
N ASN A 239 7.76 -4.63 -3.84
CA ASN A 239 8.63 -5.56 -4.54
C ASN A 239 8.15 -5.76 -5.98
N SER A 240 9.08 -5.98 -6.90
CA SER A 240 8.75 -6.33 -8.28
C SER A 240 8.76 -7.86 -8.45
N LEU A 241 8.07 -8.35 -9.47
CA LEU A 241 8.07 -9.76 -9.85
C LEU A 241 8.56 -9.92 -11.29
N MET A 242 9.29 -11.01 -11.55
CA MET A 242 9.78 -11.38 -12.87
C MET A 242 8.76 -12.28 -13.57
N PHE A 243 8.19 -11.79 -14.67
CA PHE A 243 7.31 -12.56 -15.56
C PHE A 243 7.20 -11.82 -16.91
N PRO A 244 7.00 -12.53 -18.03
CA PRO A 244 6.67 -11.93 -19.33
C PRO A 244 5.52 -10.92 -19.25
N GLY A 245 5.69 -9.74 -19.85
CA GLY A 245 4.67 -8.68 -19.80
C GLY A 245 4.65 -7.87 -18.51
N ASN A 246 5.57 -8.08 -17.56
CA ASN A 246 5.61 -7.35 -16.28
C ASN A 246 5.72 -5.82 -16.39
N THR A 247 6.02 -5.28 -17.57
CA THR A 247 6.10 -3.84 -17.83
C THR A 247 4.93 -3.25 -18.60
N LEU A 248 3.94 -4.05 -19.01
CA LEU A 248 2.75 -3.56 -19.69
C LEU A 248 2.02 -2.52 -18.81
N PRO A 249 1.57 -1.38 -19.38
CA PRO A 249 0.61 -0.52 -18.71
C PRO A 249 -0.62 -1.32 -18.26
N GLY A 250 -1.04 -1.15 -17.01
CA GLY A 250 -2.03 -2.02 -16.36
C GLY A 250 -1.43 -2.94 -15.32
N VAL A 251 -0.13 -3.29 -15.42
CA VAL A 251 0.62 -3.91 -14.31
C VAL A 251 1.06 -2.82 -13.34
N ILE A 252 0.48 -2.77 -12.16
CA ILE A 252 0.76 -1.75 -11.14
C ILE A 252 1.00 -2.36 -9.76
N GLY A 253 1.74 -1.66 -8.90
CA GLY A 253 1.89 -2.04 -7.49
C GLY A 253 0.60 -1.80 -6.71
N ALA A 254 0.35 -2.61 -5.68
CA ALA A 254 -0.83 -2.44 -4.84
C ALA A 254 -0.90 -1.06 -4.14
N GLY A 255 0.24 -0.48 -3.75
CA GLY A 255 0.28 0.87 -3.20
C GLY A 255 -0.01 1.95 -4.24
N ALA A 256 0.38 1.71 -5.50
CA ALA A 256 0.02 2.56 -6.63
C ALA A 256 -1.49 2.56 -6.89
N PHE A 257 -2.09 1.37 -6.89
CA PHE A 257 -3.54 1.18 -6.97
C PHE A 257 -4.27 1.95 -5.86
N GLN A 258 -3.85 1.76 -4.60
CA GLN A 258 -4.46 2.46 -3.46
C GLN A 258 -4.28 3.98 -3.55
N THR A 259 -3.16 4.45 -4.12
CA THR A 259 -2.93 5.88 -4.37
C THR A 259 -3.94 6.43 -5.37
N LEU A 260 -4.12 5.77 -6.52
CA LEU A 260 -5.09 6.20 -7.53
C LEU A 260 -6.52 6.17 -6.98
N VAL A 261 -6.91 5.05 -6.35
CA VAL A 261 -8.31 4.82 -5.96
C VAL A 261 -8.70 5.61 -4.71
N ASN A 262 -7.85 5.63 -3.68
CA ASN A 262 -8.24 6.18 -2.37
C ASN A 262 -7.77 7.63 -2.14
N ARG A 263 -6.67 8.06 -2.77
CA ARG A 263 -6.19 9.45 -2.67
C ARG A 263 -6.69 10.29 -3.84
N ASP A 264 -6.53 9.78 -5.06
CA ASP A 264 -6.80 10.55 -6.28
C ASP A 264 -8.23 10.35 -6.82
N LEU A 265 -8.97 9.38 -6.26
CA LEU A 265 -10.34 9.03 -6.67
C LEU A 265 -10.45 8.69 -8.16
N VAL A 266 -9.50 7.88 -8.65
CA VAL A 266 -9.38 7.43 -10.03
C VAL A 266 -9.27 5.91 -10.09
N MET A 267 -10.08 5.28 -10.93
CA MET A 267 -10.02 3.86 -11.25
C MET A 267 -8.87 3.61 -12.25
N PRO A 268 -7.91 2.71 -11.95
CA PRO A 268 -6.83 2.39 -12.88
C PRO A 268 -7.27 1.55 -14.08
N GLY A 269 -8.45 0.92 -14.01
CA GLY A 269 -9.04 0.08 -15.04
C GLY A 269 -10.45 -0.35 -14.64
N LYS A 270 -11.07 -1.18 -15.47
CA LYS A 270 -12.44 -1.67 -15.33
C LYS A 270 -12.51 -2.99 -14.56
N SER A 271 -11.43 -3.76 -14.48
CA SER A 271 -11.38 -5.00 -13.69
C SER A 271 -9.96 -5.31 -13.23
N ILE A 272 -9.82 -5.80 -12.00
CA ILE A 272 -8.50 -6.07 -11.41
C ILE A 272 -8.29 -7.56 -11.14
N PHE A 273 -7.09 -8.03 -11.42
CA PHE A 273 -6.56 -9.30 -10.93
C PHE A 273 -5.42 -9.06 -9.96
N ILE A 274 -5.31 -9.86 -8.90
CA ILE A 274 -4.36 -9.61 -7.80
C ILE A 274 -3.35 -10.76 -7.69
N VAL A 275 -2.07 -10.41 -7.64
CA VAL A 275 -0.97 -11.35 -7.40
C VAL A 275 -0.39 -11.10 -6.01
N GLY A 276 -0.64 -12.02 -5.08
CA GLY A 276 -0.18 -11.99 -3.69
C GLY A 276 -1.32 -11.96 -2.67
N GLY A 277 -1.36 -12.96 -1.79
CA GLY A 277 -2.36 -13.14 -0.73
C GLY A 277 -1.93 -12.61 0.65
N GLY A 278 -0.95 -11.70 0.69
CA GLY A 278 -0.61 -10.93 1.88
C GLY A 278 -1.67 -9.87 2.22
N ASN A 279 -1.58 -9.27 3.41
CA ASN A 279 -2.52 -8.22 3.87
C ASN A 279 -2.71 -7.10 2.83
N VAL A 280 -1.63 -6.66 2.18
CA VAL A 280 -1.67 -5.62 1.15
C VAL A 280 -2.56 -6.01 -0.04
N GLY A 281 -2.41 -7.23 -0.57
CA GLY A 281 -3.20 -7.71 -1.71
C GLY A 281 -4.68 -7.91 -1.34
N LEU A 282 -4.94 -8.54 -0.19
CA LEU A 282 -6.29 -8.77 0.31
C LEU A 282 -7.05 -7.44 0.55
N ILE A 283 -6.39 -6.45 1.16
CA ILE A 283 -6.99 -5.13 1.38
C ILE A 283 -7.13 -4.34 0.08
N ALA A 284 -6.19 -4.44 -0.86
CA ALA A 284 -6.32 -3.80 -2.16
C ALA A 284 -7.55 -4.32 -2.91
N GLY A 285 -7.82 -5.63 -2.88
CA GLY A 285 -9.06 -6.20 -3.43
C GLY A 285 -10.30 -5.64 -2.74
N TYR A 286 -10.25 -5.42 -1.43
CA TYR A 286 -11.39 -4.87 -0.71
C TYR A 286 -11.64 -3.40 -1.08
N HIS A 287 -10.57 -2.60 -1.21
CA HIS A 287 -10.66 -1.23 -1.70
C HIS A 287 -11.20 -1.15 -3.13
N ALA A 288 -10.84 -2.11 -4.00
CA ALA A 288 -11.39 -2.20 -5.35
C ALA A 288 -12.91 -2.37 -5.35
N LEU A 289 -13.43 -3.29 -4.53
CA LEU A 289 -14.87 -3.48 -4.38
C LEU A 289 -15.56 -2.22 -3.82
N GLN A 290 -14.94 -1.52 -2.86
CA GLN A 290 -15.47 -0.26 -2.31
C GLN A 290 -15.56 0.83 -3.39
N ALA A 291 -14.53 0.95 -4.24
CA ALA A 291 -14.49 1.83 -5.39
C ALA A 291 -15.40 1.37 -6.54
N GLY A 292 -15.82 0.11 -6.52
CA GLY A 292 -16.69 -0.48 -7.50
C GLY A 292 -16.05 -1.11 -8.70
N ILE A 293 -14.77 -1.42 -8.58
CA ILE A 293 -13.99 -2.16 -9.56
C ILE A 293 -14.15 -3.65 -9.24
N PRO A 294 -14.70 -4.46 -10.15
CA PRO A 294 -14.74 -5.90 -10.00
C PRO A 294 -13.34 -6.52 -9.83
N VAL A 295 -13.25 -7.52 -8.96
CA VAL A 295 -12.02 -8.29 -8.74
C VAL A 295 -12.19 -9.65 -9.39
N THR A 296 -11.46 -9.93 -10.46
CA THR A 296 -11.60 -11.15 -11.25
C THR A 296 -10.96 -12.37 -10.57
N GLY A 297 -9.94 -12.14 -9.74
CA GLY A 297 -9.34 -13.18 -8.91
C GLY A 297 -8.14 -12.69 -8.11
N LEU A 298 -7.72 -13.53 -7.17
CA LEU A 298 -6.49 -13.36 -6.42
C LEU A 298 -5.73 -14.70 -6.39
N ILE A 299 -4.42 -14.64 -6.61
CA ILE A 299 -3.53 -15.80 -6.47
C ILE A 299 -2.51 -15.60 -5.33
N GLU A 300 -2.14 -16.69 -4.69
CA GLU A 300 -1.07 -16.79 -3.71
C GLU A 300 -0.20 -18.01 -4.03
N ALA A 301 1.12 -17.84 -4.05
CA ALA A 301 2.05 -18.90 -4.38
C ALA A 301 2.21 -19.90 -3.22
N MET A 302 2.02 -19.44 -1.98
CA MET A 302 1.97 -20.31 -0.81
C MET A 302 0.67 -21.14 -0.78
N PRO A 303 0.65 -22.29 -0.08
CA PRO A 303 -0.57 -23.09 0.11
C PRO A 303 -1.69 -22.36 0.87
N GLU A 304 -1.35 -21.31 1.61
CA GLU A 304 -2.27 -20.46 2.36
C GLU A 304 -1.91 -18.98 2.16
N CYS A 305 -2.90 -18.10 2.25
CA CYS A 305 -2.69 -16.65 2.25
C CYS A 305 -1.82 -16.23 3.44
N GLY A 306 -0.76 -15.44 3.19
CA GLY A 306 0.09 -14.90 4.26
C GLY A 306 -0.56 -13.76 5.06
N GLY A 307 -1.63 -13.16 4.55
CA GLY A 307 -2.42 -12.15 5.28
C GLY A 307 -3.39 -12.77 6.29
N TYR A 308 -4.04 -11.93 7.10
CA TYR A 308 -5.02 -12.38 8.08
C TYR A 308 -6.19 -13.10 7.41
N GLN A 309 -6.59 -14.24 7.97
CA GLN A 309 -7.70 -15.05 7.48
C GLN A 309 -9.00 -14.25 7.40
N VAL A 310 -9.26 -13.38 8.37
CA VAL A 310 -10.44 -12.49 8.34
C VAL A 310 -10.45 -11.52 7.15
N HIS A 311 -9.30 -11.18 6.57
CA HIS A 311 -9.22 -10.41 5.33
C HIS A 311 -9.48 -11.27 4.10
N ARG A 312 -8.90 -12.47 4.06
CA ARG A 312 -9.17 -13.47 3.03
C ARG A 312 -10.66 -13.78 2.96
N ASP A 313 -11.26 -14.13 4.10
CA ASP A 313 -12.66 -14.50 4.23
C ASP A 313 -13.58 -13.33 3.91
N LYS A 314 -13.17 -12.09 4.20
CA LYS A 314 -13.91 -10.90 3.75
C LYS A 314 -14.01 -10.83 2.23
N LEU A 315 -12.92 -11.08 1.49
CA LEU A 315 -12.97 -11.11 0.03
C LEU A 315 -13.75 -12.30 -0.51
N ALA A 316 -13.53 -13.49 0.04
CA ALA A 316 -14.22 -14.70 -0.38
C ALA A 316 -15.74 -14.56 -0.23
N ARG A 317 -16.22 -14.05 0.92
CA ARG A 317 -17.65 -13.75 1.15
C ARG A 317 -18.21 -12.82 0.10
N LEU A 318 -17.45 -11.82 -0.35
CA LEU A 318 -17.87 -10.84 -1.35
C LEU A 318 -17.86 -11.37 -2.79
N GLY A 319 -17.47 -12.64 -3.01
CA GLY A 319 -17.47 -13.28 -4.33
C GLY A 319 -16.15 -13.14 -5.10
N VAL A 320 -15.03 -12.92 -4.41
CA VAL A 320 -13.70 -12.92 -5.03
C VAL A 320 -13.12 -14.34 -5.00
N PRO A 321 -12.77 -14.94 -6.15
CA PRO A 321 -12.04 -16.20 -6.18
C PRO A 321 -10.61 -16.01 -5.63
N ILE A 322 -10.18 -16.93 -4.77
CA ILE A 322 -8.83 -16.94 -4.18
C ILE A 322 -8.21 -18.31 -4.42
N LEU A 323 -7.14 -18.36 -5.20
CA LEU A 323 -6.40 -19.58 -5.49
C LEU A 323 -5.05 -19.54 -4.77
N THR A 324 -4.76 -20.59 -4.00
CA THR A 324 -3.46 -20.76 -3.32
C THR A 324 -2.64 -21.82 -4.06
N SER A 325 -1.32 -21.88 -3.84
CA SER A 325 -0.39 -22.66 -4.67
C SER A 325 -0.47 -22.29 -6.15
N HIS A 326 -0.66 -21.01 -6.47
CA HIS A 326 -0.73 -20.50 -7.83
C HIS A 326 0.20 -19.30 -8.02
N THR A 327 0.79 -19.19 -9.21
CA THR A 327 1.65 -18.05 -9.57
C THR A 327 1.26 -17.48 -10.93
N ILE A 328 1.69 -16.26 -11.19
CA ILE A 328 1.52 -15.60 -12.49
C ILE A 328 2.56 -16.15 -13.47
N VAL A 329 2.12 -16.46 -14.68
CA VAL A 329 2.96 -16.87 -15.81
C VAL A 329 3.23 -15.70 -16.74
N SER A 330 2.19 -14.93 -17.09
CA SER A 330 2.35 -13.74 -17.96
C SER A 330 1.24 -12.72 -17.76
N ALA A 331 1.54 -11.46 -18.10
CA ALA A 331 0.54 -10.46 -18.45
C ALA A 331 0.49 -10.32 -19.97
N ASN A 332 -0.71 -10.34 -20.54
CA ASN A 332 -0.92 -10.41 -21.97
C ASN A 332 -1.57 -9.11 -22.47
N GLY A 333 -1.14 -8.65 -23.64
CA GLY A 333 -1.65 -7.46 -24.30
C GLY A 333 -0.59 -6.77 -25.15
N SER A 334 -1.02 -5.78 -25.92
CA SER A 334 -0.14 -5.00 -26.81
C SER A 334 0.27 -3.67 -26.18
N ASP A 335 -0.68 -2.75 -26.05
CA ASP A 335 -0.48 -1.41 -25.49
C ASP A 335 -0.73 -1.36 -23.97
N HIS A 336 -1.60 -2.25 -23.48
CA HIS A 336 -1.99 -2.37 -22.08
C HIS A 336 -2.39 -3.83 -21.79
N VAL A 337 -2.56 -4.16 -20.51
CA VAL A 337 -3.03 -5.48 -20.09
C VAL A 337 -4.44 -5.73 -20.61
N GLU A 338 -4.67 -6.91 -21.18
CA GLU A 338 -5.97 -7.41 -21.65
C GLU A 338 -6.35 -8.73 -20.95
N SER A 339 -5.36 -9.49 -20.48
CA SER A 339 -5.55 -10.68 -19.65
C SER A 339 -4.29 -11.03 -18.83
N VAL A 340 -4.48 -11.94 -17.89
CA VAL A 340 -3.40 -12.57 -17.12
C VAL A 340 -3.43 -14.07 -17.33
N THR A 341 -2.26 -14.70 -17.45
CA THR A 341 -2.13 -16.15 -17.41
C THR A 341 -1.52 -16.56 -16.08
N ILE A 342 -2.15 -17.50 -15.40
CA ILE A 342 -1.74 -18.07 -14.12
C ILE A 342 -1.55 -19.58 -14.25
N ALA A 343 -0.89 -20.21 -13.29
CA ALA A 343 -0.76 -21.66 -13.21
C ALA A 343 -0.65 -22.10 -11.75
N GLU A 344 -0.97 -23.36 -11.46
CA GLU A 344 -0.54 -24.00 -10.22
C GLU A 344 1.00 -23.94 -10.11
N CYS A 345 1.53 -23.88 -8.89
CA CYS A 345 2.96 -23.91 -8.65
C CYS A 345 3.36 -24.95 -7.60
N ASP A 346 4.54 -25.54 -7.79
CA ASP A 346 5.10 -26.52 -6.86
C ASP A 346 5.69 -25.86 -5.59
N ALA A 347 6.28 -26.67 -4.71
CA ALA A 347 6.93 -26.19 -3.48
C ALA A 347 8.16 -25.29 -3.72
N SER A 348 8.68 -25.26 -4.94
CA SER A 348 9.76 -24.35 -5.37
C SER A 348 9.20 -23.09 -6.06
N PHE A 349 7.87 -22.90 -6.03
CA PHE A 349 7.13 -21.84 -6.72
C PHE A 349 7.30 -21.84 -8.24
N SER A 350 7.63 -23.00 -8.81
CA SER A 350 7.71 -23.18 -10.26
C SER A 350 6.35 -23.54 -10.83
N PRO A 351 5.89 -22.92 -11.93
CA PRO A 351 4.63 -23.29 -12.56
C PRO A 351 4.56 -24.75 -12.98
N VAL A 352 3.43 -25.38 -12.74
CA VAL A 352 3.12 -26.75 -13.15
C VAL A 352 2.58 -26.74 -14.57
N LYS A 353 3.25 -27.46 -15.47
CA LYS A 353 2.86 -27.53 -16.88
C LYS A 353 1.48 -28.14 -17.07
N GLY A 354 0.65 -27.50 -17.89
CA GLY A 354 -0.70 -27.96 -18.23
C GLY A 354 -1.77 -27.52 -17.22
N SER A 355 -1.40 -26.71 -16.22
CA SER A 355 -2.34 -26.11 -15.26
C SER A 355 -2.65 -24.63 -15.58
N GLU A 356 -2.28 -24.16 -16.77
CA GLU A 356 -2.38 -22.76 -17.13
C GLU A 356 -3.83 -22.33 -17.38
N GLU A 357 -4.21 -21.19 -16.80
CA GLU A 357 -5.51 -20.56 -16.99
C GLU A 357 -5.32 -19.11 -17.39
N THR A 358 -6.09 -18.64 -18.39
CA THR A 358 -6.07 -17.22 -18.80
C THR A 358 -7.37 -16.54 -18.41
N ILE A 359 -7.24 -15.41 -17.71
CA ILE A 359 -8.34 -14.67 -17.11
C ILE A 359 -8.36 -13.25 -17.68
N PRO A 360 -9.45 -12.80 -18.31
CA PRO A 360 -9.59 -11.44 -18.80
C PRO A 360 -9.54 -10.42 -17.65
N CYS A 361 -8.66 -9.42 -17.77
CA CYS A 361 -8.58 -8.27 -16.87
C CYS A 361 -7.78 -7.15 -17.54
N ASP A 362 -8.02 -5.89 -17.17
CA ASP A 362 -7.25 -4.76 -17.73
C ASP A 362 -6.22 -4.17 -16.75
N THR A 363 -6.20 -4.67 -15.52
CA THR A 363 -5.27 -4.24 -14.47
C THR A 363 -4.81 -5.43 -13.64
N ILE A 364 -3.50 -5.56 -13.44
CA ILE A 364 -2.89 -6.57 -12.56
C ILE A 364 -2.20 -5.85 -11.40
N LEU A 365 -2.58 -6.21 -10.17
CA LEU A 365 -1.99 -5.70 -8.95
C LEU A 365 -0.89 -6.63 -8.46
N ILE A 366 0.34 -6.09 -8.37
CA ILE A 366 1.47 -6.80 -7.78
C ILE A 366 1.56 -6.47 -6.28
N ALA A 367 1.35 -7.49 -5.45
CA ALA A 367 1.32 -7.41 -3.99
C ALA A 367 2.23 -8.49 -3.33
N VAL A 368 3.39 -8.77 -3.93
CA VAL A 368 4.31 -9.87 -3.55
C VAL A 368 5.39 -9.45 -2.53
N GLY A 369 5.00 -8.63 -1.56
CA GLY A 369 5.88 -8.15 -0.49
C GLY A 369 6.48 -6.76 -0.74
N LEU A 370 7.27 -6.31 0.23
CA LEU A 370 7.81 -4.95 0.32
C LEU A 370 9.32 -4.99 0.61
N LEU A 371 10.03 -3.94 0.18
CA LEU A 371 11.44 -3.72 0.50
C LEU A 371 11.58 -2.43 1.32
N PRO A 372 12.28 -2.45 2.46
CA PRO A 372 12.55 -1.25 3.24
C PRO A 372 13.16 -0.12 2.40
N VAL A 373 12.81 1.12 2.76
CA VAL A 373 13.48 2.33 2.28
C VAL A 373 14.42 2.79 3.36
N ASN A 374 15.65 2.30 3.35
CA ASN A 374 16.64 2.52 4.39
C ASN A 374 18.00 2.95 3.85
N GLU A 375 18.11 3.32 2.57
CA GLU A 375 19.42 3.62 1.97
C GLU A 375 20.07 4.87 2.57
N LEU A 376 19.27 5.88 2.95
CA LEU A 376 19.74 7.05 3.68
C LEU A 376 20.19 6.67 5.11
N PHE A 377 19.46 5.77 5.78
CA PHE A 377 19.81 5.27 7.11
C PHE A 377 21.15 4.53 7.10
N THR A 378 21.36 3.62 6.14
CA THR A 378 22.64 2.91 5.99
C THR A 378 23.80 3.88 5.80
N LYS A 379 23.62 4.95 5.01
CA LYS A 379 24.65 5.99 4.85
C LYS A 379 24.87 6.85 6.09
N ALA A 380 23.83 7.14 6.86
CA ALA A 380 23.95 7.86 8.12
C ALA A 380 24.78 7.06 9.14
N VAL A 381 24.54 5.75 9.24
CA VAL A 381 25.34 4.84 10.09
C VAL A 381 26.79 4.76 9.59
N GLU A 382 27.01 4.61 8.28
CA GLU A 382 28.36 4.60 7.67
C GLU A 382 29.16 5.87 7.98
N TYR A 383 28.50 7.02 8.07
CA TYR A 383 29.12 8.31 8.39
C TYR A 383 29.03 8.71 9.87
N GLU A 384 28.72 7.74 10.74
CA GLU A 384 28.71 7.92 12.20
C GLU A 384 27.81 9.07 12.66
N ILE A 385 26.68 9.26 11.99
CA ILE A 385 25.57 10.08 12.48
C ILE A 385 24.81 9.24 13.50
N ASP A 386 24.39 9.86 14.61
CA ASP A 386 23.48 9.22 15.56
C ASP A 386 22.12 8.99 14.87
N ALA A 387 21.88 7.75 14.43
CA ALA A 387 20.84 7.42 13.47
C ALA A 387 20.02 6.20 13.91
N TYR A 388 18.72 6.30 13.76
CA TYR A 388 17.73 5.28 14.13
C TYR A 388 16.80 4.99 12.95
N ALA A 389 16.16 3.82 12.94
CA ALA A 389 15.14 3.45 11.96
C ALA A 389 13.88 2.93 12.65
N ALA A 390 12.70 3.24 12.12
CA ALA A 390 11.42 2.77 12.66
C ALA A 390 10.37 2.49 11.58
N GLY A 391 9.33 1.74 11.94
CA GLY A 391 8.33 1.23 11.00
C GLY A 391 8.95 0.37 9.91
N ASP A 392 8.33 0.39 8.72
CA ASP A 392 8.74 -0.44 7.58
C ASP A 392 10.15 -0.13 7.03
N ALA A 393 10.78 0.97 7.46
CA ALA A 393 12.19 1.22 7.15
C ALA A 393 13.15 0.30 7.94
N ASN A 394 12.70 -0.23 9.08
CA ASN A 394 13.44 -1.17 9.91
C ASN A 394 12.89 -2.60 9.76
N GLU A 395 11.58 -2.77 9.94
CA GLU A 395 10.91 -4.06 9.88
C GLU A 395 9.52 -3.91 9.25
N ILE A 396 9.23 -4.73 8.23
CA ILE A 396 7.93 -4.71 7.54
C ILE A 396 6.87 -5.31 8.47
N ALA A 397 5.92 -4.48 8.90
CA ALA A 397 4.91 -4.88 9.87
C ALA A 397 3.57 -4.16 9.64
N GLU A 398 2.60 -4.45 10.51
CA GLU A 398 1.31 -3.76 10.55
C GLU A 398 1.50 -2.29 11.00
N ALA A 399 0.61 -1.37 10.61
CA ALA A 399 0.76 0.04 10.99
C ALA A 399 0.72 0.27 12.50
N SER A 400 0.01 -0.57 13.25
CA SER A 400 0.01 -0.57 14.72
C SER A 400 1.41 -0.82 15.28
N ALA A 401 2.13 -1.80 14.73
CA ALA A 401 3.53 -2.06 15.09
C ALA A 401 4.44 -0.89 14.67
N ALA A 402 4.17 -0.27 13.52
CA ALA A 402 4.90 0.92 13.08
C ALA A 402 4.74 2.10 14.07
N MET A 403 3.56 2.33 14.64
CA MET A 403 3.36 3.37 15.67
C MET A 403 4.20 3.12 16.93
N ILE A 404 4.21 1.87 17.41
CA ILE A 404 4.95 1.50 18.62
C ILE A 404 6.47 1.56 18.38
N SER A 405 6.95 1.05 17.24
CA SER A 405 8.38 1.16 16.90
C SER A 405 8.86 2.61 16.82
N GLY A 406 8.02 3.54 16.33
CA GLY A 406 8.32 4.98 16.38
C GLY A 406 8.49 5.52 17.80
N LYS A 407 7.62 5.11 18.74
CA LYS A 407 7.74 5.48 20.17
C LYS A 407 9.01 4.89 20.79
N ILE A 408 9.35 3.64 20.47
CA ILE A 408 10.58 2.99 20.94
C ILE A 408 11.82 3.75 20.45
N ALA A 409 11.89 4.06 19.16
CA ALA A 409 13.01 4.81 18.60
C ALA A 409 13.17 6.18 19.28
N ALA A 410 12.07 6.90 19.52
CA ALA A 410 12.10 8.15 20.28
C ALA A 410 12.68 7.97 21.69
N CYS A 411 12.30 6.92 22.41
CA CYS A 411 12.83 6.61 23.74
C CYS A 411 14.33 6.24 23.72
N GLU A 412 14.77 5.48 22.71
CA GLU A 412 16.19 5.14 22.53
C GLU A 412 17.04 6.37 22.19
N MET A 413 16.52 7.29 21.38
CA MET A 413 17.13 8.59 21.11
C MET A 413 17.28 9.41 22.40
N LEU A 414 16.22 9.50 23.22
CA LEU A 414 16.21 10.22 24.49
C LEU A 414 17.27 9.70 25.47
N GLN A 415 17.41 8.37 25.57
CA GLN A 415 18.44 7.74 26.40
C GLN A 415 19.85 8.13 25.92
N ASN A 416 20.08 8.13 24.61
CA ASN A 416 21.38 8.45 24.04
C ASN A 416 21.76 9.93 24.21
N ILE A 417 20.79 10.85 24.13
CA ILE A 417 21.04 12.29 24.34
C ILE A 417 21.15 12.69 25.83
N GLY A 418 20.98 11.74 26.75
CA GLY A 418 21.12 11.92 28.20
C GLY A 418 19.85 12.40 28.91
N TYR A 419 18.69 12.25 28.28
CA TYR A 419 17.41 12.65 28.88
C TYR A 419 16.88 11.56 29.82
N ALA A 420 16.73 11.88 31.09
CA ALA A 420 16.16 10.96 32.08
C ALA A 420 14.65 10.81 31.85
N HIS A 421 14.24 9.68 31.28
CA HIS A 421 12.84 9.38 30.99
C HIS A 421 12.46 8.01 31.57
N ASN A 422 11.34 7.97 32.30
CA ASN A 422 10.86 6.81 33.07
C ASN A 422 9.76 6.02 32.35
N GLU A 423 9.76 6.01 31.02
CA GLU A 423 8.81 5.16 30.29
C GLU A 423 9.37 3.76 30.12
N ASP A 424 8.50 2.78 30.31
CA ASP A 424 8.87 1.39 30.29
C ASP A 424 9.09 0.90 28.85
N LEU A 425 10.33 1.02 28.38
CA LEU A 425 10.78 0.43 27.12
C LEU A 425 10.51 -1.08 27.04
N ILE A 426 10.49 -1.79 28.17
CA ILE A 426 10.18 -3.23 28.21
C ILE A 426 8.71 -3.41 27.82
N GLN A 427 7.81 -2.62 28.39
CA GLN A 427 6.39 -2.64 28.01
C GLN A 427 6.19 -2.34 26.53
N LEU A 428 6.79 -1.26 26.00
CA LEU A 428 6.67 -0.93 24.57
C LEU A 428 7.18 -2.05 23.66
N ARG A 429 8.31 -2.69 24.03
CA ARG A 429 8.87 -3.83 23.27
C ARG A 429 7.97 -5.06 23.33
N ASN A 430 7.33 -5.32 24.48
CA ASN A 430 6.35 -6.40 24.61
C ASN A 430 5.12 -6.13 23.73
N THR A 431 4.58 -4.90 23.75
CA THR A 431 3.49 -4.49 22.86
C THR A 431 3.89 -4.63 21.38
N LEU A 432 5.08 -4.19 21.00
CA LEU A 432 5.57 -4.33 19.62
C LEU A 432 5.62 -5.80 19.20
N LYS A 433 6.15 -6.67 20.07
CA LYS A 433 6.23 -8.12 19.81
C LYS A 433 4.86 -8.74 19.61
N LEU A 434 3.87 -8.32 20.40
CA LEU A 434 2.48 -8.78 20.27
C LEU A 434 1.87 -8.29 18.94
N LEU A 435 2.02 -7.01 18.60
CA LEU A 435 1.43 -6.42 17.39
C LEU A 435 2.12 -6.87 16.09
N SER A 436 3.38 -7.28 16.18
CA SER A 436 4.16 -7.80 15.04
C SER A 436 4.04 -9.32 14.90
N ALA A 437 3.25 -9.98 15.75
CA ALA A 437 3.02 -11.41 15.67
C ALA A 437 2.43 -11.78 14.31
N ARG A 438 3.02 -12.81 13.69
CA ARG A 438 2.45 -13.40 12.47
C ARG A 438 1.11 -14.06 12.81
N PRO A 439 0.17 -14.10 11.85
CA PRO A 439 -1.09 -14.79 12.06
C PRO A 439 -0.85 -16.22 12.55
N GLY A 440 -1.51 -16.63 13.63
CA GLY A 440 -1.46 -18.00 14.12
C GLY A 440 -2.27 -18.96 13.24
N LYS A 441 -2.35 -20.23 13.66
CA LYS A 441 -3.18 -21.22 12.96
C LYS A 441 -4.66 -20.88 13.14
N ALA A 442 -5.47 -21.25 12.15
CA ALA A 442 -6.91 -21.28 12.33
C ALA A 442 -7.27 -22.32 13.39
N ILE A 443 -8.01 -21.90 14.42
CA ILE A 443 -8.48 -22.71 15.53
C ILE A 443 -10.00 -22.87 15.37
N ALA A 444 -10.48 -24.11 15.33
CA ALA A 444 -11.91 -24.36 15.36
C ALA A 444 -12.50 -23.77 16.65
N PRO A 445 -13.66 -23.09 16.61
CA PRO A 445 -14.30 -22.59 17.82
C PRO A 445 -14.56 -23.76 18.77
N SER A 446 -13.92 -23.73 19.94
CA SER A 446 -13.95 -24.81 20.93
C SER A 446 -14.99 -24.61 22.03
N TYR A 447 -15.90 -23.65 21.87
CA TYR A 447 -16.90 -23.28 22.87
C TYR A 447 -18.32 -23.48 22.33
N GLU A 448 -19.21 -23.94 23.21
CA GLU A 448 -20.64 -24.02 22.91
C GLU A 448 -21.25 -22.62 22.98
N LEU A 449 -22.03 -22.26 21.96
CA LEU A 449 -22.79 -21.01 21.98
C LEU A 449 -23.87 -21.10 23.06
N PRO A 450 -24.05 -20.04 23.89
CA PRO A 450 -25.13 -20.01 24.86
C PRO A 450 -26.49 -20.04 24.18
N ASP A 451 -27.50 -20.60 24.87
CA ASP A 451 -28.89 -20.62 24.40
C ASP A 451 -29.56 -19.25 24.61
N SER A 452 -29.02 -18.23 23.93
CA SER A 452 -29.51 -16.85 24.00
C SER A 452 -30.47 -16.57 22.83
N SER A 453 -31.58 -15.88 23.13
CA SER A 453 -32.54 -15.43 22.10
C SER A 453 -31.94 -14.43 21.10
N VAL A 454 -30.98 -13.62 21.56
CA VAL A 454 -30.21 -12.70 20.73
C VAL A 454 -28.74 -12.83 21.09
N MET A 455 -27.87 -12.97 20.08
CA MET A 455 -26.43 -13.07 20.30
C MET A 455 -25.62 -12.64 19.07
N PRO A 456 -24.39 -12.15 19.26
CA PRO A 456 -23.43 -12.03 18.18
C PRO A 456 -22.89 -13.42 17.80
N ILE A 457 -22.78 -13.70 16.50
CA ILE A 457 -21.98 -14.81 15.98
C ILE A 457 -20.66 -14.25 15.49
N ILE A 458 -19.57 -14.80 16.01
CA ILE A 458 -18.20 -14.34 15.76
C ILE A 458 -17.52 -15.34 14.82
N HIS A 459 -17.24 -14.90 13.61
CA HIS A 459 -16.60 -15.68 12.54
C HIS A 459 -15.07 -15.46 12.52
N CYS A 460 -14.47 -15.18 13.68
CA CYS A 460 -13.03 -15.02 13.82
C CYS A 460 -12.47 -16.29 14.46
N ASN A 461 -11.57 -16.97 13.76
CA ASN A 461 -11.03 -18.26 14.14
C ASN A 461 -9.50 -18.31 14.02
N GLN A 462 -8.82 -17.18 13.89
CA GLN A 462 -7.37 -17.10 13.80
C GLN A 462 -6.81 -16.28 14.94
N GLU A 463 -5.67 -16.67 15.48
CA GLU A 463 -4.94 -15.84 16.43
C GLU A 463 -4.36 -14.61 15.74
N ILE A 464 -4.89 -13.44 16.07
CA ILE A 464 -4.50 -12.13 15.54
C ILE A 464 -4.61 -11.08 16.65
N PRO A 465 -3.69 -10.11 16.76
CA PRO A 465 -3.73 -9.13 17.83
C PRO A 465 -4.87 -8.12 17.59
N CYS A 466 -6.03 -8.31 18.23
CA CYS A 466 -7.23 -7.52 17.93
C CYS A 466 -8.25 -7.53 19.07
N ASN A 467 -8.65 -6.36 19.59
CA ASN A 467 -9.72 -6.24 20.60
C ASN A 467 -10.88 -5.23 20.36
N PRO A 468 -11.15 -4.65 19.17
CA PRO A 468 -12.24 -3.68 19.03
C PRO A 468 -13.63 -4.19 19.43
N CYS A 469 -13.95 -5.47 19.20
CA CYS A 469 -15.29 -6.00 19.49
C CYS A 469 -15.57 -6.16 20.99
N SER A 470 -14.56 -6.52 21.80
CA SER A 470 -14.68 -6.55 23.26
C SER A 470 -14.72 -5.14 23.83
N ALA A 471 -13.86 -4.25 23.32
CA ALA A 471 -13.76 -2.86 23.78
C ALA A 471 -15.07 -2.06 23.63
N VAL A 472 -15.91 -2.36 22.63
CA VAL A 472 -17.19 -1.66 22.41
C VAL A 472 -18.40 -2.36 23.04
N CYS A 473 -18.25 -3.53 23.67
CA CYS A 473 -19.39 -4.27 24.21
C CYS A 473 -19.85 -3.66 25.54
N PRO A 474 -21.00 -2.96 25.61
CA PRO A 474 -21.40 -2.21 26.82
C PRO A 474 -21.83 -3.12 27.99
N ILE A 475 -22.03 -4.40 27.71
CA ILE A 475 -22.39 -5.42 28.69
C ILE A 475 -21.24 -6.41 28.94
N HIS A 476 -20.09 -6.22 28.27
CA HIS A 476 -18.87 -7.03 28.45
C HIS A 476 -19.04 -8.54 28.20
N ASN A 477 -19.97 -8.95 27.33
CA ASN A 477 -20.18 -10.36 26.96
C ASN A 477 -19.21 -10.89 25.88
N ILE A 478 -18.43 -10.02 25.24
CA ILE A 478 -17.40 -10.44 24.27
C ILE A 478 -16.06 -10.37 25.00
N ILE A 479 -15.45 -11.52 25.23
CA ILE A 479 -14.26 -11.66 26.07
C ILE A 479 -13.04 -11.92 25.18
N ILE A 480 -11.99 -11.14 25.43
CA ILE A 480 -10.62 -11.30 24.93
C ILE A 480 -9.73 -10.95 26.13
N ALA A 481 -8.67 -11.72 26.40
CA ALA A 481 -7.76 -11.39 27.50
C ALA A 481 -7.11 -10.02 27.24
N GLU A 482 -7.15 -9.10 28.22
CA GLU A 482 -6.61 -7.74 28.02
C GLU A 482 -5.09 -7.74 27.82
N GLU A 483 -4.38 -8.66 28.49
CA GLU A 483 -2.93 -8.81 28.40
C GLU A 483 -2.48 -9.60 27.15
N ASP A 484 -3.39 -10.39 26.56
CA ASP A 484 -3.13 -11.18 25.35
C ASP A 484 -4.32 -11.11 24.38
N ILE A 485 -4.27 -10.11 23.51
CA ILE A 485 -5.29 -9.88 22.48
C ILE A 485 -5.10 -10.74 21.24
N LEU A 486 -4.22 -11.75 21.25
CA LEU A 486 -4.05 -12.67 20.13
C LEU A 486 -5.20 -13.67 20.02
N HIS A 487 -5.81 -14.05 21.13
CA HIS A 487 -6.82 -15.09 21.13
C HIS A 487 -8.14 -14.64 20.45
N PRO A 488 -8.80 -15.54 19.69
CA PRO A 488 -10.10 -15.24 19.11
C PRO A 488 -11.13 -14.83 20.18
N PRO A 489 -12.00 -13.85 19.90
CA PRO A 489 -13.04 -13.45 20.84
C PRO A 489 -14.06 -14.55 21.07
N ILE A 490 -14.44 -14.73 22.34
CA ILE A 490 -15.53 -15.62 22.74
C ILE A 490 -16.74 -14.80 23.19
N TYR A 491 -17.94 -15.30 22.89
CA TYR A 491 -19.18 -14.75 23.45
C TYR A 491 -19.62 -15.59 24.64
N LEU A 492 -19.66 -14.97 25.82
CA LEU A 492 -20.20 -15.56 27.04
C LEU A 492 -21.33 -14.68 27.57
N GLU A 493 -22.48 -15.25 27.84
CA GLU A 493 -23.59 -14.52 28.45
C GLU A 493 -23.35 -14.37 29.96
N ASN A 494 -22.93 -13.19 30.41
CA ASN A 494 -22.54 -12.97 31.81
C ASN A 494 -22.67 -11.49 32.26
N PRO A 495 -23.52 -11.11 33.25
CA PRO A 495 -24.79 -11.68 33.70
C PRO A 495 -26.01 -11.09 32.94
N LYS A 496 -25.78 -10.27 31.91
CA LYS A 496 -26.84 -9.59 31.14
C LYS A 496 -26.92 -10.19 29.73
N ALA A 497 -28.13 -10.38 29.24
CA ALA A 497 -28.35 -10.82 27.86
C ALA A 497 -27.90 -9.77 26.84
N CYS A 498 -27.57 -10.22 25.62
CA CYS A 498 -27.25 -9.31 24.51
C CYS A 498 -28.39 -8.32 24.26
N ILE A 499 -28.08 -7.03 24.32
CA ILE A 499 -29.05 -5.95 24.11
C ILE A 499 -29.24 -5.56 22.64
N ASN A 500 -28.67 -6.31 21.70
CA ASN A 500 -28.72 -6.03 20.25
C ASN A 500 -28.29 -4.59 19.86
N CYS A 501 -27.27 -4.03 20.53
CA CYS A 501 -26.81 -2.65 20.24
C CYS A 501 -26.04 -2.52 18.90
N THR A 502 -25.63 -3.63 18.29
CA THR A 502 -24.93 -3.72 17.00
C THR A 502 -23.53 -3.08 16.93
N GLN A 503 -22.96 -2.62 18.05
CA GLN A 503 -21.67 -1.93 18.07
C GLN A 503 -20.50 -2.84 17.64
N CYS A 504 -20.47 -4.09 18.13
CA CYS A 504 -19.45 -5.07 17.75
C CYS A 504 -19.47 -5.40 16.25
N VAL A 505 -20.65 -5.44 15.63
CA VAL A 505 -20.84 -5.65 14.19
C VAL A 505 -20.27 -4.47 13.39
N ARG A 506 -20.53 -3.23 13.83
CA ARG A 506 -20.07 -2.03 13.12
C ARG A 506 -18.58 -1.75 13.27
N ILE A 507 -17.97 -2.06 14.42
CA ILE A 507 -16.55 -1.74 14.65
C ILE A 507 -15.60 -2.80 14.08
N CYS A 508 -16.08 -4.02 13.84
CA CYS A 508 -15.24 -5.16 13.49
C CYS A 508 -14.35 -4.88 12.25
N PRO A 509 -13.01 -4.90 12.38
CA PRO A 509 -12.11 -4.70 11.25
C PRO A 509 -12.26 -5.75 10.15
N GLY A 510 -12.55 -7.00 10.53
CA GLY A 510 -12.78 -8.12 9.61
C GLY A 510 -14.18 -8.17 9.00
N LEU A 511 -15.13 -7.33 9.46
CA LEU A 511 -16.57 -7.51 9.18
C LEU A 511 -17.04 -8.94 9.48
N ALA A 512 -16.46 -9.56 10.51
CA ALA A 512 -16.58 -10.98 10.82
C ALA A 512 -17.55 -11.25 11.99
N ILE A 513 -18.46 -10.32 12.29
CA ILE A 513 -19.46 -10.48 13.34
C ILE A 513 -20.84 -10.24 12.74
N THR A 514 -21.76 -11.17 12.96
CA THR A 514 -23.18 -11.02 12.65
C THR A 514 -23.98 -11.04 13.96
N ILE A 515 -25.23 -10.55 13.94
CA ILE A 515 -26.15 -10.75 15.07
C ILE A 515 -27.30 -11.63 14.63
N VAL A 516 -27.56 -12.67 15.41
CA VAL A 516 -28.70 -13.58 15.28
C VAL A 516 -29.74 -13.18 16.33
N ASP A 517 -30.97 -12.95 15.87
CA ASP A 517 -32.14 -12.63 16.70
C ASP A 517 -33.27 -13.63 16.41
N ARG A 518 -33.48 -14.53 17.37
CA ARG A 518 -34.48 -15.62 17.38
C ARG A 518 -35.72 -15.26 18.21
N SER A 519 -35.79 -14.05 18.74
CA SER A 519 -36.83 -13.68 19.72
C SER A 519 -38.25 -13.58 19.13
N LYS A 520 -38.36 -13.55 17.80
CA LYS A 520 -39.62 -13.23 17.09
C LYS A 520 -40.34 -14.42 16.46
N ASP A 521 -39.60 -15.47 16.09
CA ASP A 521 -40.09 -16.57 15.23
C ASP A 521 -39.22 -17.81 15.49
N SER A 522 -39.85 -18.98 15.63
CA SER A 522 -39.15 -20.25 15.92
C SER A 522 -38.54 -20.88 14.67
N ASP A 523 -39.16 -20.66 13.50
CA ASP A 523 -38.78 -21.31 12.25
C ASP A 523 -37.80 -20.45 11.46
N PHE A 524 -37.87 -19.13 11.65
CA PHE A 524 -37.02 -18.16 11.01
C PHE A 524 -36.30 -17.25 12.01
N THR A 525 -35.09 -16.87 11.66
CA THR A 525 -34.22 -16.03 12.46
C THR A 525 -33.83 -14.78 11.68
N THR A 526 -33.82 -13.63 12.35
CA THR A 526 -33.27 -12.41 11.75
C THR A 526 -31.76 -12.40 11.92
N VAL A 527 -31.02 -12.24 10.82
CA VAL A 527 -29.56 -12.07 10.83
C VAL A 527 -29.22 -10.63 10.42
N THR A 528 -28.39 -9.96 11.23
CA THR A 528 -27.88 -8.61 10.96
C THR A 528 -26.44 -8.66 10.47
N LEU A 529 -26.19 -8.12 9.27
CA LEU A 529 -24.90 -8.13 8.56
C LEU A 529 -24.30 -6.71 8.45
N PRO A 530 -22.98 -6.54 8.60
CA PRO A 530 -22.31 -5.28 8.30
C PRO A 530 -22.05 -5.09 6.81
N VAL A 531 -22.27 -3.87 6.30
CA VAL A 531 -22.07 -3.54 4.88
C VAL A 531 -21.35 -2.20 4.74
N GLU A 532 -20.24 -2.17 4.01
CA GLU A 532 -19.47 -0.94 3.72
C GLU A 532 -19.56 -0.55 2.24
N PHE A 533 -20.69 -0.86 1.63
CA PHE A 533 -21.05 -0.52 0.25
C PHE A 533 -22.36 0.25 0.28
N PHE A 534 -22.63 1.01 -0.79
CA PHE A 534 -23.94 1.66 -0.90
C PHE A 534 -25.04 0.59 -1.08
N PRO A 535 -26.19 0.72 -0.39
CA PRO A 535 -27.25 -0.28 -0.48
C PRO A 535 -27.80 -0.50 -1.90
N ASP A 536 -27.75 0.49 -2.78
CA ASP A 536 -28.18 0.39 -4.19
C ASP A 536 -27.25 -0.47 -5.05
N ARG A 537 -26.08 -0.85 -4.56
CA ARG A 537 -25.15 -1.76 -5.24
C ARG A 537 -25.36 -3.22 -4.88
N LEU A 538 -26.24 -3.49 -3.92
CA LEU A 538 -26.49 -4.84 -3.47
C LEU A 538 -27.47 -5.54 -4.42
N PRO A 539 -27.28 -6.85 -4.67
CA PRO A 539 -28.28 -7.65 -5.35
C PRO A 539 -29.66 -7.55 -4.68
N GLU A 540 -30.73 -7.50 -5.48
CA GLU A 540 -32.11 -7.49 -4.98
C GLU A 540 -32.39 -8.73 -4.09
N THR A 541 -31.92 -9.89 -4.55
CA THR A 541 -31.82 -11.11 -3.75
C THR A 541 -30.36 -11.31 -3.35
N LEU A 542 -30.05 -11.18 -2.06
CA LEU A 542 -28.70 -11.36 -1.53
C LEU A 542 -28.33 -12.85 -1.47
N PRO A 543 -27.25 -13.28 -2.15
CA PRO A 543 -26.65 -14.59 -1.93
C PRO A 543 -25.88 -14.54 -0.61
N LEU A 544 -26.45 -15.12 0.44
CA LEU A 544 -25.84 -15.19 1.76
C LEU A 544 -24.80 -16.30 1.80
N THR A 545 -23.65 -16.01 2.42
CA THR A 545 -22.51 -16.92 2.43
C THR A 545 -22.12 -17.38 3.84
N ASP A 546 -21.51 -18.56 3.90
CA ASP A 546 -20.70 -18.97 5.05
C ASP A 546 -19.38 -18.16 5.14
N GLN A 547 -18.54 -18.49 6.13
CA GLN A 547 -17.24 -17.84 6.33
C GLN A 547 -16.29 -18.01 5.12
N SER A 548 -16.36 -19.16 4.45
CA SER A 548 -15.52 -19.50 3.30
C SER A 548 -15.98 -18.85 1.99
N GLY A 549 -17.16 -18.21 1.99
CA GLY A 549 -17.75 -17.56 0.81
C GLY A 549 -18.68 -18.45 0.00
N ASN A 550 -19.00 -19.65 0.48
CA ASN A 550 -19.97 -20.53 -0.18
C ASN A 550 -21.38 -19.98 0.02
N VAL A 551 -22.17 -19.90 -1.04
CA VAL A 551 -23.57 -19.47 -0.93
C VAL A 551 -24.39 -20.57 -0.26
N ILE A 552 -25.02 -20.24 0.87
CA ILE A 552 -25.82 -21.18 1.67
C ILE A 552 -27.32 -20.87 1.63
N TYR A 553 -27.69 -19.63 1.29
CA TYR A 553 -29.08 -19.21 1.21
C TYR A 553 -29.23 -17.96 0.35
N HIS A 554 -30.44 -17.70 -0.15
CA HIS A 554 -30.77 -16.46 -0.87
C HIS A 554 -31.89 -15.74 -0.11
N ALA A 555 -31.67 -14.48 0.26
CA ALA A 555 -32.63 -13.71 1.04
C ALA A 555 -32.82 -12.30 0.48
N ILE A 556 -34.01 -11.74 0.66
CA ILE A 556 -34.29 -10.33 0.35
C ILE A 556 -33.93 -9.49 1.60
N PRO A 557 -33.19 -8.37 1.47
CA PRO A 557 -33.01 -7.42 2.56
C PRO A 557 -34.36 -6.91 3.10
N GLU A 558 -34.70 -7.20 4.35
CA GLU A 558 -35.96 -6.70 4.95
C GLU A 558 -35.80 -5.27 5.47
N HIS A 559 -34.65 -4.98 6.09
CA HIS A 559 -34.37 -3.67 6.67
C HIS A 559 -32.93 -3.26 6.44
N ILE A 560 -32.74 -2.06 5.91
CA ILE A 560 -31.44 -1.40 5.79
C ILE A 560 -31.35 -0.32 6.86
N VAL A 561 -30.46 -0.51 7.82
CA VAL A 561 -30.19 0.48 8.87
C VAL A 561 -29.12 1.44 8.35
N PRO A 562 -29.34 2.77 8.42
CA PRO A 562 -28.38 3.75 7.97
C PRO A 562 -26.97 3.56 8.51
N ALA A 563 -25.99 3.96 7.71
CA ALA A 563 -24.60 3.89 8.09
C ALA A 563 -24.29 4.77 9.31
N LYS A 564 -23.47 4.24 10.20
CA LYS A 564 -22.76 4.98 11.24
C LYS A 564 -21.28 4.63 11.09
N ASN A 565 -20.41 5.64 11.03
CA ASN A 565 -18.98 5.48 10.70
C ASN A 565 -18.77 4.70 9.39
N SER A 566 -19.60 5.00 8.39
CA SER A 566 -19.58 4.42 7.04
C SER A 566 -19.82 2.90 6.95
N THR A 567 -20.45 2.31 7.98
CA THR A 567 -20.89 0.90 7.97
C THR A 567 -22.40 0.84 8.13
N TRP A 568 -23.11 0.41 7.09
CA TRP A 568 -24.53 0.08 7.08
C TRP A 568 -24.78 -1.24 7.79
N LEU A 569 -26.03 -1.48 8.20
CA LEU A 569 -26.46 -2.83 8.62
C LEU A 569 -27.63 -3.29 7.77
N ILE A 570 -27.63 -4.56 7.43
CA ILE A 570 -28.72 -5.19 6.69
C ILE A 570 -29.28 -6.33 7.50
N LYS A 571 -30.61 -6.37 7.61
CA LYS A 571 -31.34 -7.45 8.25
C LYS A 571 -31.98 -8.32 7.19
N VAL A 572 -31.75 -9.62 7.30
CA VAL A 572 -32.33 -10.65 6.45
C VAL A 572 -33.02 -11.69 7.32
N LYS A 573 -34.11 -12.26 6.82
CA LYS A 573 -34.82 -13.37 7.46
C LYS A 573 -34.38 -14.67 6.79
N VAL A 574 -33.91 -15.63 7.60
CA VAL A 574 -33.41 -16.92 7.12
C VAL A 574 -33.95 -18.07 7.99
N PRO A 575 -34.01 -19.31 7.49
CA PRO A 575 -34.34 -20.46 8.32
C PRO A 575 -33.40 -20.59 9.54
N ALA A 576 -33.94 -20.99 10.69
CA ALA A 576 -33.19 -21.05 11.94
C ALA A 576 -31.93 -21.94 11.87
N ASN A 577 -31.97 -23.00 11.07
CA ASN A 577 -30.85 -23.94 10.89
C ASN A 577 -29.64 -23.37 10.13
N VAL A 578 -29.82 -22.31 9.34
CA VAL A 578 -28.71 -21.66 8.59
C VAL A 578 -28.23 -20.37 9.25
N ALA A 579 -29.00 -19.80 10.18
CA ALA A 579 -28.76 -18.46 10.73
C ALA A 579 -27.37 -18.26 11.34
N ASN A 580 -26.86 -19.27 12.06
CA ASN A 580 -25.53 -19.19 12.68
C ASN A 580 -24.39 -19.33 11.64
N ALA A 581 -24.65 -19.95 10.49
CA ALA A 581 -23.64 -20.11 9.44
C ALA A 581 -23.50 -18.87 8.56
N VAL A 582 -24.52 -17.98 8.54
CA VAL A 582 -24.47 -16.74 7.75
C VAL A 582 -23.38 -15.82 8.29
N ALA A 583 -22.31 -15.67 7.50
CA ALA A 583 -21.16 -14.83 7.80
C ALA A 583 -21.05 -13.60 6.90
N GLY A 584 -21.70 -13.62 5.73
CA GLY A 584 -21.60 -12.53 4.75
C GLY A 584 -22.56 -12.70 3.57
N PHE A 585 -22.19 -12.08 2.45
CA PHE A 585 -22.97 -12.11 1.21
C PHE A 585 -22.05 -11.84 0.01
N GLN A 586 -22.40 -12.38 -1.15
CA GLN A 586 -21.71 -12.09 -2.41
C GLN A 586 -22.16 -10.73 -2.96
N LEU A 587 -21.19 -9.85 -3.22
CA LEU A 587 -21.42 -8.54 -3.84
C LEU A 587 -21.37 -8.62 -5.36
N GLN A 588 -20.43 -9.41 -5.87
CA GLN A 588 -20.28 -9.73 -7.28
C GLN A 588 -20.48 -11.24 -7.46
N LYS A 589 -20.87 -11.66 -8.67
CA LYS A 589 -20.76 -13.08 -9.04
C LYS A 589 -19.29 -13.46 -9.09
N THR A 590 -18.95 -14.71 -8.81
CA THR A 590 -17.60 -15.23 -9.02
C THR A 590 -17.20 -15.02 -10.49
N LEU A 591 -16.11 -14.28 -10.74
CA LEU A 591 -15.70 -13.80 -12.08
C LEU A 591 -14.49 -14.57 -12.64
N MET A 592 -14.51 -15.91 -12.58
CA MET A 592 -13.56 -16.74 -13.32
C MET A 592 -14.23 -17.31 -14.57
N ASN A 593 -14.06 -16.61 -15.69
CA ASN A 593 -14.27 -17.19 -17.01
C ASN A 593 -12.90 -17.68 -17.49
N VAL A 594 -12.74 -19.00 -17.55
CA VAL A 594 -11.49 -19.63 -18.00
C VAL A 594 -11.64 -19.91 -19.49
N ASP A 595 -10.86 -19.21 -20.30
CA ASP A 595 -10.65 -19.62 -21.68
C ASP A 595 -9.46 -20.59 -21.73
N ALA A 596 -9.62 -21.73 -22.39
CA ALA A 596 -8.55 -22.70 -22.60
C ALA A 596 -7.44 -22.06 -23.44
N PHE A 597 -6.22 -22.01 -22.91
CA PHE A 597 -5.07 -21.41 -23.58
C PHE A 597 -4.56 -22.26 -24.75
N SER A 598 -4.05 -21.61 -25.80
CA SER A 598 -3.44 -22.26 -26.97
C SER A 598 -1.96 -22.63 -26.74
N ASP A 599 -1.53 -23.80 -27.24
CA ASP A 599 -0.26 -24.54 -27.03
C ASP A 599 1.11 -23.80 -27.08
N SER A 600 1.20 -22.47 -27.15
CA SER A 600 2.48 -21.76 -27.32
C SER A 600 2.91 -20.93 -26.10
N PHE A 601 4.10 -21.25 -25.60
CA PHE A 601 4.92 -20.62 -24.53
C PHE A 601 4.75 -21.19 -23.12
N PHE A 602 5.67 -22.08 -22.73
CA PHE A 602 5.78 -22.66 -21.39
C PHE A 602 7.14 -22.32 -20.76
N GLU A 603 7.35 -21.06 -20.41
CA GLU A 603 8.41 -20.64 -19.49
C GLU A 603 7.91 -19.47 -18.63
N ALA A 604 7.93 -19.64 -17.31
CA ALA A 604 7.53 -18.61 -16.34
C ALA A 604 8.38 -17.34 -16.41
N VAL A 605 9.65 -17.51 -16.80
CA VAL A 605 10.63 -16.45 -17.01
C VAL A 605 11.39 -16.81 -18.28
N THR A 606 11.16 -16.05 -19.33
CA THR A 606 11.88 -16.19 -20.60
C THR A 606 13.12 -15.31 -20.63
N ASN A 607 14.04 -15.58 -21.56
CA ASN A 607 15.20 -14.70 -21.78
C ASN A 607 14.81 -13.25 -22.07
N GLU A 608 13.63 -13.00 -22.65
CA GLU A 608 13.11 -11.66 -22.97
C GLU A 608 12.45 -10.95 -21.77
N THR A 609 12.31 -11.63 -20.63
CA THR A 609 11.65 -11.04 -19.44
C THR A 609 12.43 -9.83 -18.95
N ILE A 610 11.79 -8.68 -18.85
CA ILE A 610 12.45 -7.43 -18.43
C ILE A 610 12.72 -7.45 -16.92
N ILE A 611 13.99 -7.26 -16.57
CA ILE A 611 14.46 -7.13 -15.18
C ILE A 611 14.70 -5.65 -14.83
N CYS A 612 15.41 -4.91 -15.68
CA CYS A 612 15.60 -3.47 -15.50
C CYS A 612 14.63 -2.67 -16.38
N ARG A 613 13.53 -2.19 -15.79
CA ARG A 613 12.50 -1.41 -16.50
C ARG A 613 13.01 -0.13 -17.17
N CYS A 614 13.96 0.57 -16.54
CA CYS A 614 14.45 1.86 -17.03
C CYS A 614 15.48 1.73 -18.14
N GLU A 615 16.15 0.59 -18.24
CA GLU A 615 17.24 0.35 -19.20
C GLU A 615 16.92 -0.83 -20.13
N ARG A 616 15.70 -1.37 -20.07
CA ARG A 616 15.24 -2.62 -20.73
C ARG A 616 16.30 -3.72 -20.76
N VAL A 617 16.87 -4.02 -19.59
CA VAL A 617 17.77 -5.17 -19.46
C VAL A 617 16.94 -6.42 -19.18
N THR A 618 17.16 -7.46 -19.97
CA THR A 618 16.40 -8.71 -19.91
C THR A 618 17.01 -9.70 -18.92
N TYR A 619 16.25 -10.74 -18.58
CA TYR A 619 16.72 -11.86 -17.78
C TYR A 619 17.87 -12.59 -18.48
N GLY A 620 17.77 -12.82 -19.80
CA GLY A 620 18.80 -13.52 -20.57
C GLY A 620 20.15 -12.81 -20.56
N GLU A 621 20.16 -11.48 -20.70
CA GLU A 621 21.39 -10.68 -20.62
C GLU A 621 22.10 -10.82 -19.26
N ILE A 622 21.32 -10.82 -18.17
CA ILE A 622 21.87 -10.93 -16.81
C ILE A 622 22.30 -12.36 -16.54
N LYS A 623 21.49 -13.35 -16.95
CA LYS A 623 21.78 -14.76 -16.76
C LYS A 623 23.08 -15.17 -17.46
N ALA A 624 23.31 -14.70 -18.70
CA ALA A 624 24.54 -15.00 -19.44
C ALA A 624 25.80 -14.59 -18.66
N LEU A 625 25.79 -13.41 -18.04
CA LEU A 625 26.91 -12.94 -17.22
C LEU A 625 27.10 -13.78 -15.95
N ILE A 626 26.00 -14.22 -15.33
CA ILE A 626 26.03 -15.07 -14.14
C ILE A 626 26.56 -16.48 -14.48
N ASP A 627 26.19 -17.01 -15.65
CA ASP A 627 26.69 -18.28 -16.18
C ASP A 627 28.20 -18.20 -16.47
N ASP A 628 28.71 -17.02 -16.85
CA ASP A 628 30.15 -16.71 -16.98
C ASP A 628 30.88 -16.51 -15.62
N GLY A 629 30.17 -16.67 -14.50
CA GLY A 629 30.72 -16.60 -13.14
C GLY A 629 30.71 -15.21 -12.49
N ILE A 630 30.00 -14.23 -13.06
CA ILE A 630 29.92 -12.88 -12.49
C ILE A 630 28.90 -12.85 -11.35
N THR A 631 29.37 -12.62 -10.12
CA THR A 631 28.54 -12.47 -8.92
C THR A 631 28.47 -11.03 -8.39
N ASP A 632 29.22 -10.11 -9.00
CA ASP A 632 29.24 -8.69 -8.62
C ASP A 632 28.18 -7.90 -9.39
N ILE A 633 27.17 -7.39 -8.67
CA ILE A 633 26.10 -6.59 -9.26
C ILE A 633 26.65 -5.29 -9.88
N ASN A 634 27.78 -4.75 -9.41
CA ASN A 634 28.43 -3.59 -10.02
C ASN A 634 29.02 -3.93 -11.40
N GLN A 635 29.53 -5.14 -11.61
CA GLN A 635 30.00 -5.61 -12.92
C GLN A 635 28.82 -5.83 -13.87
N ILE A 636 27.77 -6.51 -13.41
CA ILE A 636 26.53 -6.68 -14.19
C ILE A 636 25.98 -5.32 -14.62
N LYS A 637 25.94 -4.36 -13.69
CA LYS A 637 25.54 -2.97 -13.95
C LYS A 637 26.44 -2.28 -14.97
N ALA A 638 27.76 -2.42 -14.87
CA ALA A 638 28.70 -1.77 -15.79
C ALA A 638 28.55 -2.29 -17.23
N ILE A 639 28.27 -3.59 -17.39
CA ILE A 639 28.14 -4.24 -18.69
C ILE A 639 26.75 -4.00 -19.30
N THR A 640 25.69 -4.23 -18.52
CA THR A 640 24.29 -4.22 -19.04
C THR A 640 23.58 -2.87 -18.87
N ARG A 641 24.12 -1.99 -18.03
CA ARG A 641 23.46 -0.78 -17.50
C ARG A 641 22.32 -1.04 -16.51
N ALA A 642 22.07 -2.28 -16.10
CA ALA A 642 21.01 -2.58 -15.14
C ALA A 642 21.20 -1.78 -13.83
N GLY A 643 20.19 -0.97 -13.50
CA GLY A 643 20.23 -0.10 -12.32
C GLY A 643 20.84 1.29 -12.54
N MET A 644 21.22 1.65 -13.78
CA MET A 644 21.73 2.99 -14.14
C MET A 644 20.65 3.97 -14.57
N GLY A 645 19.41 3.52 -14.78
CA GLY A 645 18.30 4.39 -15.14
C GLY A 645 17.81 5.26 -13.97
N ALA A 646 16.87 6.17 -14.27
CA ALA A 646 16.29 7.17 -13.35
C ALA A 646 15.70 6.62 -12.03
N CYS A 647 15.41 5.32 -11.93
CA CYS A 647 15.01 4.72 -10.66
C CYS A 647 16.18 4.54 -9.68
N GLY A 648 17.43 4.45 -10.14
CA GLY A 648 18.60 4.15 -9.30
C GLY A 648 18.57 2.72 -8.75
N ALA A 649 18.29 1.74 -9.61
CA ALA A 649 18.19 0.30 -9.29
C ALA A 649 17.04 -0.14 -8.36
N LYS A 650 16.18 0.77 -7.90
CA LYS A 650 15.11 0.49 -6.92
C LYS A 650 14.11 -0.59 -7.31
N THR A 651 13.95 -0.87 -8.61
CA THR A 651 13.02 -1.90 -9.11
C THR A 651 13.71 -3.21 -9.51
N CYS A 652 15.02 -3.17 -9.85
CA CYS A 652 15.72 -4.31 -10.43
C CYS A 652 16.78 -4.92 -9.50
N HIS A 653 17.22 -4.20 -8.47
CA HIS A 653 18.26 -4.69 -7.57
C HIS A 653 17.88 -6.01 -6.89
N SER A 654 16.68 -6.09 -6.30
CA SER A 654 16.20 -7.32 -5.66
C SER A 654 15.99 -8.45 -6.66
N LEU A 655 15.54 -8.15 -7.88
CA LEU A 655 15.39 -9.14 -8.94
C LEU A 655 16.73 -9.75 -9.34
N ILE A 656 17.78 -8.94 -9.51
CA ILE A 656 19.13 -9.42 -9.83
C ILE A 656 19.66 -10.34 -8.72
N GLN A 657 19.49 -9.95 -7.47
CA GLN A 657 19.85 -10.83 -6.34
C GLN A 657 19.07 -12.15 -6.34
N GLN A 658 17.80 -12.15 -6.74
CA GLN A 658 17.01 -13.37 -6.86
C GLN A 658 17.53 -14.26 -7.99
N ILE A 659 17.95 -13.70 -9.12
CA ILE A 659 18.55 -14.45 -10.23
C ILE A 659 19.85 -15.12 -9.78
N LEU A 660 20.75 -14.37 -9.12
CA LEU A 660 22.00 -14.91 -8.55
C LEU A 660 21.73 -16.06 -7.56
N ARG A 661 20.77 -15.87 -6.64
CA ARG A 661 20.37 -16.93 -5.69
C ARG A 661 19.80 -18.16 -6.37
N ARG A 662 18.98 -17.98 -7.42
CA ARG A 662 18.44 -19.09 -8.23
C ARG A 662 19.53 -19.83 -9.01
N ALA A 663 20.62 -19.16 -9.35
CA ALA A 663 21.81 -19.77 -9.94
C ALA A 663 22.68 -20.53 -8.92
N GLY A 664 22.33 -20.48 -7.63
CA GLY A 664 23.00 -21.26 -6.57
C GLY A 664 24.00 -20.49 -5.72
N TYR A 665 24.20 -19.19 -5.95
CA TYR A 665 25.14 -18.37 -5.17
C TYR A 665 24.57 -17.99 -3.81
N ALA A 666 25.39 -18.12 -2.76
CA ALA A 666 25.07 -17.72 -1.41
C ALA A 666 25.11 -16.19 -1.24
N PRO A 667 24.38 -15.60 -0.28
CA PRO A 667 24.31 -14.14 -0.10
C PRO A 667 25.66 -13.44 0.13
N ASP A 668 26.62 -14.12 0.76
CA ASP A 668 27.98 -13.63 1.04
C ASP A 668 28.90 -13.67 -0.19
N GLU A 669 28.56 -14.46 -1.21
CA GLU A 669 29.27 -14.51 -2.49
C GLU A 669 28.81 -13.39 -3.46
N ILE A 670 27.70 -12.73 -3.13
CA ILE A 670 27.09 -11.69 -3.98
C ILE A 670 27.59 -10.31 -3.55
N THR A 671 28.31 -9.63 -4.44
CA THR A 671 28.70 -8.23 -4.20
C THR A 671 27.55 -7.29 -4.57
N LEU A 672 27.07 -6.53 -3.59
CA LEU A 672 25.94 -5.61 -3.75
C LEU A 672 26.31 -4.33 -4.51
N ASN A 673 25.30 -3.71 -5.14
CA ASN A 673 25.46 -2.44 -5.85
C ASN A 673 25.91 -1.32 -4.90
N THR A 674 26.89 -0.53 -5.35
CA THR A 674 27.34 0.65 -4.62
C THR A 674 26.28 1.75 -4.69
N THR A 675 25.77 2.14 -3.54
CA THR A 675 24.81 3.23 -3.38
C THR A 675 25.52 4.59 -3.38
N ARG A 676 25.06 5.52 -4.22
CA ARG A 676 25.63 6.87 -4.37
C ARG A 676 24.53 7.94 -4.22
N PRO A 677 24.83 9.10 -3.61
CA PRO A 677 23.96 10.26 -3.71
C PRO A 677 23.93 10.77 -5.17
N LEU A 678 22.84 11.36 -5.64
CA LEU A 678 21.58 11.60 -4.94
C LEU A 678 20.64 10.38 -4.99
N PHE A 679 19.85 10.19 -3.93
CA PHE A 679 18.87 9.11 -3.83
C PHE A 679 17.60 9.35 -4.65
N PHE A 680 17.33 10.62 -4.94
CA PHE A 680 16.26 11.08 -5.83
C PHE A 680 16.85 12.05 -6.84
N GLU A 681 16.20 12.18 -8.01
CA GLU A 681 16.60 13.20 -8.97
C GLU A 681 16.33 14.60 -8.39
N VAL A 682 17.29 15.49 -8.58
CA VAL A 682 17.20 16.90 -8.24
C VAL A 682 17.70 17.68 -9.43
N ASP A 683 16.96 18.69 -9.86
CA ASP A 683 17.38 19.52 -10.97
C ASP A 683 18.61 20.37 -10.59
N PHE A 684 19.45 20.69 -11.58
CA PHE A 684 20.69 21.45 -11.34
C PHE A 684 20.42 22.85 -10.82
N LYS A 685 19.30 23.47 -11.21
CA LYS A 685 18.90 24.81 -10.78
C LYS A 685 18.62 24.87 -9.28
N THR A 686 18.01 23.82 -8.74
CA THR A 686 17.71 23.59 -7.32
C THR A 686 18.99 23.38 -6.55
N LEU A 687 19.89 22.51 -7.03
CA LEU A 687 21.20 22.30 -6.39
C LEU A 687 22.04 23.58 -6.36
N ALA A 688 21.95 24.42 -7.40
CA ALA A 688 22.61 25.72 -7.45
C ALA A 688 21.89 26.82 -6.64
N ASN A 689 20.72 26.52 -6.05
CA ASN A 689 19.88 27.47 -5.31
C ASN A 689 19.62 28.79 -6.05
N GLN A 690 19.32 28.67 -7.34
CA GLN A 690 19.11 29.80 -8.23
C GLN A 690 17.71 30.42 -8.10
N GLY A 691 16.83 29.86 -7.27
CA GLY A 691 15.44 30.27 -7.08
C GLY A 691 14.59 30.10 -8.34
N LYS A 692 13.30 30.44 -8.30
CA LYS A 692 12.47 30.59 -9.50
C LYS A 692 12.89 31.90 -10.20
N GLY A 693 14.00 31.90 -10.94
CA GLY A 693 14.27 32.99 -11.87
C GLY A 693 13.02 33.19 -12.72
N GLN A 694 12.37 34.34 -12.59
CA GLN A 694 11.23 34.67 -13.43
C GLN A 694 11.75 34.77 -14.87
N PRO A 695 11.11 34.12 -15.85
CA PRO A 695 11.36 34.43 -17.24
C PRO A 695 10.80 35.84 -17.49
N GLY A 696 11.66 36.86 -17.37
CA GLY A 696 11.32 38.26 -17.62
C GLY A 696 11.67 39.18 -16.46
N ASP A 697 12.96 39.50 -16.33
CA ASP A 697 13.43 40.84 -15.94
C ASP A 697 14.35 41.33 -17.06
#